data_AF-A0A7M5V0L6-F1
#
_entry.id   AF-A0A7M5V0L6-F1
#
_cell.length_a   1.000
_cell.length_b   1.000
_cell.length_c   1.000
_cell.angle_alpha   90.00
_cell.angle_beta   90.00
_cell.angle_gamma   90.00
#
_symmetry.space_group_name_H-M   'P 1'
#
loop_
_entity.id
_entity.type
_entity.pdbx_description
1 polymer ?
#
loop_
_entity_poly.entity_id
_entity_poly.type
_entity_poly.pdbx_seq_one_letter_code
_entity_poly.pdbx_strand_id
1 'polypeptide(L)'
;MGVLTHLDLLKKNKSLKKIKKTLKQRFWTEVYQGAKLFYLTNITHGLYPKSEIHNLGRFISVMKFRPLMWRSSHPYVVVDRYEDLTDPEQVEKDDTCNRTVSLYGYMRGAHLKYNSKIHLIGCGDYNIQSVHGLPDPCPLPDKVKKRSLSEKERLIYAPMSGVGGIVYDKDAVYIDLGGSKAGQRAAAEEAALSGKTPAAAISEEPENELISSLHSTQTFIDSKMEASELSIFKNSAPVTADTFKSDSHWTMPEEEEEIDQSDGRKRRRAVFSSTDEQLMGDDGESSGEEDEDEESDFEGEEGNDQSDDEMMMTSPKKKSKIQEDDSGDEAVEFEDDSSEDEENVDLLKTSKTSSDQKKTDINLWKNIAEMINNKSDRQTDIRKVVYGQDLAVENEDSESDDEDLVAGIFQTQKNKLKKKKNALYHSRDCSKTDIGKDALDVAIDEIKELIKDCFVTGKWEESEDAEALLNEAEGGEDEDLYGDFEDLETGESHEGEGGGEGEDESDQSMDEGSDEDDKPEEFTGLKKTRRELRAEKKKKLKEMFNADYDDEKGANTFYDDLKNTMTEQADLNRKEFENMDDNVRVQYEGFRAGMYVRIELSGMPCELVKNFDPTYPVIIGGLLPGEDNIGYIQTRFKKHRWFDKILKNRDPLIVSLGWRRFQTMPLYSVQDHNGRFRSLKYTPQHLHCIATMYGPVTPPSTGLLAIQSVADKTAKFRIAATGVVVDLDKSIKVVKKLKLVGTPLKIFKNTAFVKGMFNTALEVAKFEGASIRTVSGIRGQVKKALKAPPGAFRATFEDKILTSDIIFCRTWYPLECPKLYNPLPTLLLQRGMKQTWRGMRTVGQIRKDENIQNVQNKDSLYKPIERVQRKFNPLRIPQKLQKDLPFKSKPKDQKKQKNKTYLQKRAVVMETDEKKAVRLMKGIFAANRDKLQKEKVKRHEQHEKFMKKVKESEGKRDQRIKEQRRKVFRILGQEQKRKEKAAMRSKR
;
A
#
# COMPACT_ATOMS: atom_id res chain seq x y z
N MET A 1 -17.72 -13.97 4.15
CA MET A 1 -18.98 -14.60 3.73
C MET A 1 -18.68 -15.95 3.11
N GLY A 2 -19.61 -16.92 3.15
CA GLY A 2 -19.56 -18.14 2.34
C GLY A 2 -20.97 -18.51 1.86
N VAL A 3 -21.07 -19.21 0.74
CA VAL A 3 -22.33 -19.70 0.15
C VAL A 3 -22.20 -21.20 -0.09
N LEU A 4 -23.21 -21.98 0.27
CA LEU A 4 -23.30 -23.42 0.03
C LEU A 4 -24.49 -23.72 -0.90
N THR A 5 -24.18 -24.16 -2.12
CA THR A 5 -25.11 -24.53 -3.19
C THR A 5 -25.31 -26.06 -3.25
N HIS A 6 -26.08 -26.54 -4.24
CA HIS A 6 -26.32 -27.96 -4.54
C HIS A 6 -26.82 -28.80 -3.35
N LEU A 7 -27.78 -28.24 -2.62
CA LEU A 7 -28.43 -28.89 -1.48
C LEU A 7 -29.56 -29.82 -1.90
N ASP A 8 -30.17 -29.54 -3.05
CA ASP A 8 -31.07 -30.40 -3.84
C ASP A 8 -30.57 -31.85 -4.04
N LEU A 9 -29.26 -32.03 -4.32
CA LEU A 9 -28.64 -33.35 -4.46
C LEU A 9 -28.79 -34.25 -3.21
N LEU A 10 -29.02 -33.65 -2.04
CA LEU A 10 -29.05 -34.34 -0.74
C LEU A 10 -30.47 -34.79 -0.34
N LYS A 11 -31.04 -35.74 -1.09
CA LYS A 11 -32.40 -36.33 -0.92
C LYS A 11 -32.84 -36.70 0.52
N LYS A 12 -31.92 -36.83 1.49
CA LYS A 12 -32.22 -37.16 2.89
C LYS A 12 -31.99 -35.95 3.82
N ASN A 13 -33.07 -35.40 4.36
CA ASN A 13 -33.05 -34.25 5.29
C ASN A 13 -32.13 -34.43 6.52
N LYS A 14 -31.99 -35.65 7.05
CA LYS A 14 -31.06 -35.95 8.17
C LYS A 14 -29.59 -35.77 7.76
N SER A 15 -29.17 -36.19 6.57
CA SER A 15 -27.81 -35.97 6.07
C SER A 15 -27.58 -34.52 5.65
N LEU A 16 -28.57 -33.84 5.06
CA LEU A 16 -28.50 -32.41 4.74
C LEU A 16 -28.22 -31.57 6.01
N LYS A 17 -28.98 -31.80 7.10
CA LYS A 17 -28.73 -31.12 8.40
C LYS A 17 -27.34 -31.43 8.97
N LYS A 18 -26.86 -32.68 8.87
CA LYS A 18 -25.50 -33.08 9.29
C LYS A 18 -24.41 -32.39 8.47
N ILE A 19 -24.52 -32.40 7.14
CA ILE A 19 -23.56 -31.80 6.21
C ILE A 19 -23.50 -30.28 6.40
N LYS A 20 -24.66 -29.59 6.49
CA LYS A 20 -24.70 -28.15 6.82
C LYS A 20 -23.97 -27.86 8.14
N LYS A 21 -24.17 -28.66 9.21
CA LYS A 21 -23.44 -28.48 10.48
C LYS A 21 -21.93 -28.70 10.33
N THR A 22 -21.50 -29.79 9.68
CA THR A 22 -20.07 -30.10 9.51
C THR A 22 -19.35 -29.08 8.63
N LEU A 23 -19.95 -28.65 7.51
CA LEU A 23 -19.37 -27.62 6.63
C LEU A 23 -19.34 -26.25 7.32
N LYS A 24 -20.38 -25.87 8.07
CA LYS A 24 -20.39 -24.63 8.87
C LYS A 24 -19.28 -24.64 9.92
N GLN A 25 -19.12 -25.74 10.66
CA GLN A 25 -18.03 -25.90 11.64
C GLN A 25 -16.66 -25.84 10.95
N ARG A 26 -16.49 -26.48 9.80
CA ARG A 26 -15.23 -26.44 9.03
C ARG A 26 -14.91 -25.02 8.55
N PHE A 27 -15.90 -24.32 8.00
CA PHE A 27 -15.78 -22.92 7.55
C PHE A 27 -15.41 -21.98 8.71
N TRP A 28 -16.00 -22.16 9.88
CA TRP A 28 -15.63 -21.43 11.10
C TRP A 28 -14.18 -21.69 11.54
N THR A 29 -13.67 -22.92 11.41
CA THR A 29 -12.25 -23.22 11.74
C THR A 29 -11.22 -22.66 10.75
N GLU A 30 -11.64 -22.23 9.56
CA GLU A 30 -10.74 -21.75 8.49
C GLU A 30 -10.82 -20.23 8.25
N VAL A 31 -11.94 -19.59 8.62
CA VAL A 31 -12.17 -18.14 8.38
C VAL A 31 -12.20 -17.39 9.70
N TYR A 32 -13.30 -17.49 10.46
CA TYR A 32 -13.37 -17.12 11.87
C TYR A 32 -14.63 -17.74 12.51
N GLN A 33 -14.62 -17.91 13.83
CA GLN A 33 -15.75 -18.44 14.58
C GLN A 33 -16.97 -17.52 14.45
N GLY A 34 -18.10 -18.07 13.99
CA GLY A 34 -19.33 -17.29 13.78
C GLY A 34 -19.51 -16.70 12.38
N ALA A 35 -18.55 -16.85 11.47
CA ALA A 35 -18.66 -16.40 10.08
C ALA A 35 -19.96 -16.89 9.40
N LYS A 36 -20.66 -15.99 8.70
CA LYS A 36 -21.96 -16.29 8.07
C LYS A 36 -21.77 -17.19 6.83
N LEU A 37 -22.51 -18.29 6.80
CA LEU A 37 -22.62 -19.25 5.70
C LEU A 37 -24.08 -19.26 5.22
N PHE A 38 -24.30 -18.84 3.98
CA PHE A 38 -25.58 -18.89 3.31
C PHE A 38 -25.82 -20.25 2.66
N TYR A 39 -27.08 -20.56 2.41
CA TYR A 39 -27.53 -21.80 1.80
C TYR A 39 -28.41 -21.44 0.61
N LEU A 40 -28.05 -21.90 -0.59
CA LEU A 40 -28.91 -21.81 -1.77
C LEU A 40 -29.47 -23.21 -2.07
N THR A 41 -30.79 -23.35 -2.12
CA THR A 41 -31.46 -24.66 -2.05
C THR A 41 -31.45 -25.43 -3.36
N ASN A 42 -32.13 -24.92 -4.39
CA ASN A 42 -32.25 -25.50 -5.72
C ASN A 42 -32.07 -24.41 -6.81
N ILE A 43 -32.01 -24.85 -8.08
CA ILE A 43 -32.03 -23.96 -9.24
C ILE A 43 -33.35 -24.17 -9.98
N THR A 44 -34.09 -23.10 -10.22
CA THR A 44 -35.38 -23.07 -10.94
C THR A 44 -35.24 -22.20 -12.18
N HIS A 45 -35.49 -22.74 -13.38
CA HIS A 45 -35.31 -22.03 -14.66
C HIS A 45 -33.92 -21.36 -14.80
N GLY A 46 -32.85 -22.05 -14.37
CA GLY A 46 -31.47 -21.52 -14.37
C GLY A 46 -31.14 -20.53 -13.25
N LEU A 47 -32.13 -20.07 -12.47
CA LEU A 47 -31.97 -19.06 -11.42
C LEU A 47 -32.12 -19.65 -10.00
N TYR A 48 -31.49 -19.03 -9.01
CA TYR A 48 -31.70 -19.37 -7.60
C TYR A 48 -32.96 -18.67 -7.02
N PRO A 49 -33.54 -19.13 -5.90
CA PRO A 49 -34.77 -18.54 -5.35
C PRO A 49 -34.59 -17.08 -4.95
N LYS A 50 -35.45 -16.19 -5.44
CA LYS A 50 -35.35 -14.73 -5.24
C LYS A 50 -35.24 -14.33 -3.75
N SER A 51 -35.91 -15.05 -2.84
CA SER A 51 -35.84 -14.82 -1.39
C SER A 51 -34.48 -15.17 -0.77
N GLU A 52 -33.80 -16.21 -1.25
CA GLU A 52 -32.47 -16.58 -0.79
C GLU A 52 -31.41 -15.60 -1.32
N ILE A 53 -31.53 -15.18 -2.60
CA ILE A 53 -30.69 -14.14 -3.20
C ILE A 53 -30.89 -12.79 -2.49
N HIS A 54 -32.12 -12.38 -2.20
CA HIS A 54 -32.40 -11.10 -1.52
C HIS A 54 -31.76 -11.06 -0.13
N ASN A 55 -31.84 -12.15 0.64
CA ASN A 55 -31.17 -12.26 1.94
C ASN A 55 -29.63 -12.24 1.84
N LEU A 56 -29.06 -12.77 0.76
CA LEU A 56 -27.64 -12.68 0.47
C LEU A 56 -27.22 -11.25 0.10
N GLY A 57 -27.98 -10.59 -0.79
CA GLY A 57 -27.76 -9.20 -1.20
C GLY A 57 -27.83 -8.23 -0.03
N ARG A 58 -28.84 -8.37 0.85
CA ARG A 58 -28.97 -7.60 2.10
C ARG A 58 -27.79 -7.78 3.06
N PHE A 59 -27.07 -8.91 3.00
CA PHE A 59 -25.85 -9.10 3.79
C PHE A 59 -24.62 -8.47 3.13
N ILE A 60 -24.56 -8.46 1.80
CA ILE A 60 -23.46 -7.83 1.04
C ILE A 60 -23.52 -6.31 1.18
N SER A 61 -24.70 -5.68 1.06
CA SER A 61 -24.85 -4.22 1.17
C SER A 61 -24.52 -3.63 2.54
N VAL A 62 -24.63 -4.42 3.61
CA VAL A 62 -24.31 -4.02 5.00
C VAL A 62 -22.87 -4.43 5.39
N MET A 63 -22.10 -5.05 4.49
CA MET A 63 -20.76 -5.56 4.81
C MET A 63 -19.70 -4.44 4.82
N LYS A 64 -19.35 -3.96 6.02
CA LYS A 64 -18.17 -3.09 6.20
C LYS A 64 -16.87 -3.85 5.88
N PHE A 65 -16.01 -3.25 5.05
CA PHE A 65 -14.70 -3.78 4.71
C PHE A 65 -13.62 -3.26 5.68
N ARG A 66 -12.59 -4.07 5.94
CA ARG A 66 -11.39 -3.63 6.68
C ARG A 66 -10.34 -3.12 5.69
N PRO A 67 -9.69 -1.96 5.93
CA PRO A 67 -8.52 -1.56 5.16
C PRO A 67 -7.40 -2.62 5.26
N LEU A 68 -6.68 -2.82 4.16
CA LEU A 68 -5.60 -3.79 4.04
C LEU A 68 -4.36 -3.07 3.54
N MET A 69 -3.25 -3.10 4.29
CA MET A 69 -2.02 -2.32 4.01
C MET A 69 -1.67 -2.28 2.52
N TRP A 70 -1.55 -3.44 1.87
CA TRP A 70 -1.20 -3.53 0.44
C TRP A 70 -2.18 -2.80 -0.49
N ARG A 71 -3.48 -2.78 -0.19
CA ARG A 71 -4.49 -2.05 -0.96
C ARG A 71 -4.53 -0.57 -0.63
N SER A 72 -4.16 -0.18 0.58
CA SER A 72 -4.10 1.24 0.99
C SER A 72 -2.81 1.92 0.53
N SER A 73 -1.73 1.17 0.28
CA SER A 73 -0.43 1.71 -0.13
C SER A 73 -0.14 1.66 -1.64
N HIS A 74 -0.96 0.96 -2.44
CA HIS A 74 -0.76 0.84 -3.89
C HIS A 74 -2.04 1.24 -4.64
N PRO A 75 -1.93 2.01 -5.74
CA PRO A 75 -3.02 2.15 -6.70
C PRO A 75 -3.19 0.84 -7.48
N TYR A 76 -4.44 0.47 -7.78
CA TYR A 76 -4.75 -0.66 -8.65
C TYR A 76 -6.08 -0.44 -9.39
N VAL A 77 -6.16 -0.98 -10.60
CA VAL A 77 -7.36 -0.96 -11.44
C VAL A 77 -7.74 -2.41 -11.76
N VAL A 78 -9.03 -2.72 -11.63
CA VAL A 78 -9.62 -3.90 -12.25
C VAL A 78 -10.18 -3.43 -13.59
N VAL A 79 -9.76 -4.06 -14.68
CA VAL A 79 -10.14 -3.63 -16.03
C VAL A 79 -11.56 -4.13 -16.34
N ASP A 80 -12.44 -3.21 -16.67
CA ASP A 80 -13.85 -3.45 -17.01
C ASP A 80 -14.08 -3.47 -18.53
N ARG A 81 -13.34 -2.64 -19.31
CA ARG A 81 -13.35 -2.59 -20.80
C ARG A 81 -11.92 -2.63 -21.35
N TYR A 82 -11.73 -3.26 -22.51
CA TYR A 82 -10.44 -3.51 -23.18
C TYR A 82 -10.57 -3.16 -24.66
N GLU A 83 -9.59 -2.44 -25.22
CA GLU A 83 -9.54 -2.04 -26.64
C GLU A 83 -8.10 -2.14 -27.17
N ASP A 84 -7.94 -2.55 -28.44
CA ASP A 84 -6.71 -2.34 -29.22
C ASP A 84 -6.86 -0.99 -29.95
N LEU A 85 -5.81 -0.17 -29.93
CA LEU A 85 -5.73 1.14 -30.60
C LEU A 85 -4.60 1.16 -31.63
N THR A 86 -4.14 -0.01 -32.08
CA THR A 86 -3.06 -0.12 -33.07
C THR A 86 -3.59 0.12 -34.48
N ASP A 87 -2.93 0.97 -35.26
CA ASP A 87 -3.32 1.26 -36.64
C ASP A 87 -3.40 -0.04 -37.46
N PRO A 88 -4.50 -0.28 -38.22
CA PRO A 88 -4.69 -1.52 -38.97
C PRO A 88 -3.58 -1.75 -40.00
N GLU A 89 -3.03 -0.69 -40.61
CA GLU A 89 -1.88 -0.80 -41.50
C GLU A 89 -0.64 -1.41 -40.83
N GLN A 90 -0.38 -1.11 -39.54
CA GLN A 90 0.74 -1.69 -38.81
C GLN A 90 0.50 -3.18 -38.50
N VAL A 91 -0.76 -3.58 -38.39
CA VAL A 91 -1.19 -4.97 -38.18
C VAL A 91 -1.07 -5.80 -39.47
N GLU A 92 -1.40 -5.21 -40.62
CA GLU A 92 -1.26 -5.86 -41.93
C GLU A 92 0.21 -5.98 -42.36
N LYS A 93 1.05 -4.99 -42.05
CA LYS A 93 2.50 -5.00 -42.34
C LYS A 93 3.25 -6.01 -41.47
N ASP A 94 2.96 -6.04 -40.16
CA ASP A 94 3.58 -6.96 -39.19
C ASP A 94 2.55 -7.52 -38.20
N ASP A 95 1.97 -8.70 -38.45
CA ASP A 95 1.00 -9.31 -37.52
C ASP A 95 1.57 -9.50 -36.09
N THR A 96 2.90 -9.67 -35.96
CA THR A 96 3.61 -9.78 -34.67
C THR A 96 4.00 -8.44 -34.03
N CYS A 97 3.55 -7.30 -34.56
CA CYS A 97 3.85 -5.98 -34.01
C CYS A 97 3.36 -5.81 -32.55
N ASN A 98 4.08 -5.00 -31.77
CA ASN A 98 3.65 -4.58 -30.45
C ASN A 98 2.46 -3.62 -30.58
N ARG A 99 1.47 -3.77 -29.71
CA ARG A 99 0.19 -3.08 -29.76
C ARG A 99 0.10 -1.92 -28.78
N THR A 100 -0.71 -0.92 -29.13
CA THR A 100 -1.21 0.13 -28.24
C THR A 100 -2.56 -0.32 -27.69
N VAL A 101 -2.71 -0.37 -26.37
CA VAL A 101 -3.91 -0.93 -25.72
C VAL A 101 -4.54 0.08 -24.78
N SER A 102 -5.85 0.27 -24.91
CA SER A 102 -6.65 1.04 -23.96
C SER A 102 -7.32 0.11 -22.95
N LEU A 103 -7.10 0.40 -21.66
CA LEU A 103 -7.67 -0.33 -20.54
C LEU A 103 -8.50 0.63 -19.69
N TYR A 104 -9.80 0.35 -19.55
CA TYR A 104 -10.70 1.18 -18.75
C TYR A 104 -11.10 0.47 -17.47
N GLY A 105 -11.21 1.21 -16.37
CA GLY A 105 -11.76 0.68 -15.12
C GLY A 105 -11.72 1.69 -13.98
N TYR A 106 -12.33 1.31 -12.86
CA TYR A 106 -12.34 2.13 -11.65
C TYR A 106 -10.99 2.11 -10.93
N MET A 107 -10.48 3.29 -10.58
CA MET A 107 -9.34 3.49 -9.69
C MET A 107 -9.64 3.00 -8.27
N ARG A 108 -8.73 2.21 -7.68
CA ARG A 108 -8.88 1.67 -6.31
C ARG A 108 -7.57 1.71 -5.56
N GLY A 109 -7.66 1.86 -4.23
CA GLY A 109 -6.51 1.87 -3.34
C GLY A 109 -5.93 3.27 -3.14
N ALA A 110 -4.63 3.43 -3.32
CA ALA A 110 -3.99 4.74 -3.36
C ALA A 110 -4.22 5.45 -4.71
N HIS A 111 -3.79 6.71 -4.80
CA HIS A 111 -3.87 7.55 -5.98
C HIS A 111 -2.83 7.12 -7.04
N LEU A 112 -3.19 7.14 -8.32
CA LEU A 112 -2.27 6.81 -9.43
C LEU A 112 -1.61 8.09 -9.97
N LYS A 113 -0.30 8.06 -10.22
CA LYS A 113 0.42 9.20 -10.84
C LYS A 113 0.68 8.92 -12.32
N TYR A 114 0.61 9.95 -13.17
CA TYR A 114 0.77 9.85 -14.63
C TYR A 114 1.98 9.00 -15.04
N ASN A 115 3.19 9.38 -14.60
CA ASN A 115 4.43 8.65 -14.90
C ASN A 115 4.74 7.57 -13.84
N SER A 116 3.77 6.74 -13.50
CA SER A 116 3.98 5.57 -12.61
C SER A 116 4.12 4.28 -13.40
N LYS A 117 5.05 3.41 -12.97
CA LYS A 117 5.18 2.06 -13.53
C LYS A 117 4.05 1.16 -13.02
N ILE A 118 3.58 0.27 -13.88
CA ILE A 118 2.53 -0.68 -13.56
C ILE A 118 2.96 -2.13 -13.81
N HIS A 119 2.37 -3.07 -13.07
CA HIS A 119 2.40 -4.49 -13.39
C HIS A 119 1.02 -4.95 -13.87
N LEU A 120 0.95 -5.46 -15.09
CA LEU A 120 -0.21 -6.20 -15.60
C LEU A 120 -0.09 -7.65 -15.17
N ILE A 121 -0.99 -8.10 -14.27
CA ILE A 121 -0.87 -9.39 -13.58
C ILE A 121 -0.98 -10.57 -14.57
N GLY A 122 0.17 -11.05 -15.02
CA GLY A 122 0.27 -12.12 -16.03
C GLY A 122 0.59 -11.68 -17.45
N CYS A 123 0.98 -10.42 -17.65
CA CYS A 123 1.59 -9.95 -18.89
C CYS A 123 3.05 -9.53 -18.64
N GLY A 124 3.28 -8.49 -17.82
CA GLY A 124 4.61 -7.91 -17.60
C GLY A 124 4.57 -6.62 -16.77
N ASP A 125 5.73 -5.99 -16.61
CA ASP A 125 5.86 -4.63 -16.09
C ASP A 125 5.87 -3.66 -17.28
N TYR A 126 5.11 -2.56 -17.22
CA TYR A 126 4.97 -1.58 -18.30
C TYR A 126 5.00 -0.15 -17.75
N ASN A 127 5.36 0.80 -18.62
CA ASN A 127 5.16 2.22 -18.37
C ASN A 127 3.76 2.62 -18.89
N ILE A 128 3.17 3.64 -18.27
CA ILE A 128 1.96 4.29 -18.75
C ILE A 128 2.32 5.24 -19.90
N GLN A 129 1.51 5.29 -20.97
CA GLN A 129 1.62 6.29 -22.03
C GLN A 129 0.75 7.52 -21.71
N SER A 130 -0.54 7.30 -21.44
CA SER A 130 -1.48 8.35 -21.02
C SER A 130 -2.47 7.83 -19.99
N VAL A 131 -3.09 8.75 -19.27
CA VAL A 131 -4.18 8.47 -18.32
C VAL A 131 -5.23 9.57 -18.44
N HIS A 132 -6.49 9.19 -18.68
CA HIS A 132 -7.61 10.12 -18.80
C HIS A 132 -8.70 9.76 -17.79
N GLY A 133 -9.11 10.76 -17.00
CA GLY A 133 -10.28 10.67 -16.15
C GLY A 133 -11.54 10.75 -17.02
N LEU A 134 -12.50 9.86 -16.77
CA LEU A 134 -13.77 9.79 -17.48
C LEU A 134 -14.93 9.93 -16.48
N PRO A 135 -16.11 10.42 -16.92
CA PRO A 135 -17.30 10.37 -16.08
C PRO A 135 -17.63 8.93 -15.68
N ASP A 136 -18.17 8.76 -14.47
CA ASP A 136 -18.56 7.46 -13.94
C ASP A 136 -19.71 6.86 -14.78
N PRO A 137 -19.56 5.66 -15.38
CA PRO A 137 -20.63 5.02 -16.14
C PRO A 137 -21.76 4.42 -15.26
N CYS A 138 -21.61 4.44 -13.93
CA CYS A 138 -22.59 3.97 -12.97
C CYS A 138 -22.60 4.88 -11.71
N PRO A 139 -22.93 6.17 -11.84
CA PRO A 139 -22.79 7.16 -10.78
C PRO A 139 -23.66 6.84 -9.56
N LEU A 140 -23.20 7.29 -8.39
CA LEU A 140 -23.97 7.23 -7.15
C LEU A 140 -25.10 8.28 -7.18
N PRO A 141 -26.28 8.00 -6.59
CA PRO A 141 -27.40 8.95 -6.58
C PRO A 141 -27.12 10.16 -5.67
N ASP A 142 -27.24 11.36 -6.20
CA ASP A 142 -26.81 12.63 -5.57
C ASP A 142 -27.46 12.89 -4.20
N LYS A 143 -28.70 12.43 -4.01
CA LYS A 143 -29.49 12.63 -2.79
C LYS A 143 -29.66 11.30 -2.05
N VAL A 144 -29.02 11.19 -0.88
CA VAL A 144 -29.00 9.99 -0.02
C VAL A 144 -30.39 9.68 0.58
N LYS A 145 -31.24 9.01 -0.20
CA LYS A 145 -32.59 8.58 0.20
C LYS A 145 -32.51 7.51 1.31
N LYS A 146 -32.99 7.85 2.51
CA LYS A 146 -32.75 7.10 3.77
C LYS A 146 -33.26 5.64 3.83
N ARG A 147 -34.01 5.11 2.84
CA ARG A 147 -34.65 3.76 2.93
C ARG A 147 -34.74 2.92 1.65
N SER A 148 -34.81 3.49 0.46
CA SER A 148 -35.01 2.73 -0.79
C SER A 148 -34.37 3.40 -2.00
N LEU A 149 -33.97 2.55 -2.96
CA LEU A 149 -33.40 2.95 -4.25
C LEU A 149 -34.46 2.74 -5.35
N SER A 150 -34.72 3.76 -6.17
CA SER A 150 -35.65 3.68 -7.30
C SER A 150 -35.12 2.76 -8.40
N GLU A 151 -35.90 2.55 -9.47
CA GLU A 151 -35.50 1.63 -10.55
C GLU A 151 -34.56 2.31 -11.56
N LYS A 152 -34.73 3.62 -11.79
CA LYS A 152 -33.81 4.43 -12.61
C LYS A 152 -32.39 4.47 -12.03
N GLU A 153 -32.26 4.44 -10.70
CA GLU A 153 -30.99 4.43 -9.97
C GLU A 153 -30.33 3.03 -9.91
N ARG A 154 -30.92 1.98 -10.51
CA ARG A 154 -30.36 0.61 -10.56
C ARG A 154 -29.61 0.38 -11.87
N LEU A 155 -28.64 1.25 -12.14
CA LEU A 155 -27.75 1.13 -13.29
C LEU A 155 -26.91 -0.15 -13.19
N ILE A 156 -26.57 -0.74 -14.34
CA ILE A 156 -25.71 -1.93 -14.45
C ILE A 156 -24.70 -1.69 -15.57
N TYR A 157 -23.43 -1.55 -15.20
CA TYR A 157 -22.32 -1.44 -16.15
C TYR A 157 -21.54 -2.76 -16.21
N ALA A 158 -21.51 -3.40 -17.38
CA ALA A 158 -20.76 -4.64 -17.63
C ALA A 158 -20.47 -4.81 -19.14
N PRO A 159 -19.54 -4.03 -19.73
CA PRO A 159 -19.40 -3.90 -21.19
C PRO A 159 -18.91 -5.19 -21.88
N MET A 160 -18.18 -6.07 -21.19
CA MET A 160 -17.82 -7.42 -21.68
C MET A 160 -18.89 -8.49 -21.40
N SER A 161 -20.16 -8.11 -21.24
CA SER A 161 -21.26 -9.03 -20.91
C SER A 161 -22.55 -8.65 -21.62
N GLY A 162 -23.42 -9.64 -21.86
CA GLY A 162 -24.67 -9.53 -22.62
C GLY A 162 -25.78 -8.73 -21.95
N VAL A 163 -25.52 -7.49 -21.52
CA VAL A 163 -26.52 -6.61 -20.91
C VAL A 163 -27.57 -6.26 -21.97
N GLY A 164 -28.85 -6.49 -21.65
CA GLY A 164 -29.95 -6.29 -22.60
C GLY A 164 -29.93 -7.22 -23.83
N GLY A 165 -29.10 -8.27 -23.85
CA GLY A 165 -28.91 -9.15 -25.01
C GLY A 165 -27.84 -8.66 -26.00
N ILE A 166 -27.13 -7.57 -25.72
CA ILE A 166 -26.05 -7.02 -26.57
C ILE A 166 -24.70 -7.45 -26.00
N VAL A 167 -23.91 -8.21 -26.78
CA VAL A 167 -22.55 -8.66 -26.44
C VAL A 167 -21.54 -8.01 -27.38
N TYR A 168 -20.60 -7.25 -26.83
CA TYR A 168 -19.45 -6.71 -27.56
C TYR A 168 -18.28 -7.71 -27.49
N ASP A 169 -17.70 -8.08 -28.63
CA ASP A 169 -16.42 -8.80 -28.72
C ASP A 169 -15.51 -8.08 -29.73
N LYS A 170 -14.61 -7.25 -29.21
CA LYS A 170 -13.78 -6.29 -29.96
C LYS A 170 -14.65 -5.38 -30.83
N ASP A 171 -14.62 -5.61 -32.14
CA ASP A 171 -15.18 -4.78 -33.19
C ASP A 171 -16.57 -5.29 -33.65
N ALA A 172 -16.99 -6.46 -33.14
CA ALA A 172 -18.27 -7.10 -33.46
C ALA A 172 -19.28 -6.93 -32.32
N VAL A 173 -20.52 -6.60 -32.68
CA VAL A 173 -21.67 -6.49 -31.75
C VAL A 173 -22.67 -7.60 -32.05
N TYR A 174 -22.81 -8.56 -31.13
CA TYR A 174 -23.78 -9.64 -31.23
C TYR A 174 -25.05 -9.26 -30.46
N ILE A 175 -26.18 -9.18 -31.15
CA ILE A 175 -27.49 -8.88 -30.56
C ILE A 175 -28.34 -10.16 -30.56
N ASP A 176 -28.74 -10.62 -29.37
CA ASP A 176 -29.68 -11.74 -29.24
C ASP A 176 -31.10 -11.25 -28.95
N LEU A 177 -31.86 -11.06 -30.04
CA LEU A 177 -33.30 -10.79 -30.00
C LEU A 177 -34.04 -12.02 -29.43
N GLY A 178 -34.21 -12.03 -28.10
CA GLY A 178 -34.68 -13.17 -27.30
C GLY A 178 -36.14 -13.63 -27.51
N GLY A 179 -36.72 -13.41 -28.69
CA GLY A 179 -38.06 -13.87 -29.07
C GLY A 179 -38.16 -14.27 -30.55
N SER A 180 -37.67 -13.45 -31.49
CA SER A 180 -37.89 -13.64 -32.94
C SER A 180 -37.28 -14.93 -33.52
N LYS A 181 -36.19 -15.43 -32.93
CA LYS A 181 -35.56 -16.70 -33.35
C LYS A 181 -36.39 -17.96 -33.01
N ALA A 182 -37.48 -17.83 -32.26
CA ALA A 182 -38.40 -18.95 -32.02
C ALA A 182 -39.12 -19.38 -33.31
N GLY A 183 -39.68 -18.40 -34.05
CA GLY A 183 -40.29 -18.66 -35.37
C GLY A 183 -39.27 -19.20 -36.37
N GLN A 184 -38.08 -18.59 -36.44
CA GLN A 184 -37.02 -19.04 -37.34
C GLN A 184 -36.54 -20.48 -37.06
N ARG A 185 -36.58 -20.96 -35.81
CA ARG A 185 -36.25 -22.36 -35.49
C ARG A 185 -37.38 -23.33 -35.84
N ALA A 186 -38.64 -22.98 -35.59
CA ALA A 186 -39.77 -23.79 -36.01
C ALA A 186 -39.81 -23.93 -37.56
N ALA A 187 -39.69 -22.82 -38.28
CA ALA A 187 -39.59 -22.80 -39.73
C ALA A 187 -38.37 -23.58 -40.25
N ALA A 188 -37.25 -23.60 -39.53
CA ALA A 188 -36.08 -24.43 -39.89
C ALA A 188 -36.30 -25.94 -39.68
N GLU A 189 -37.08 -26.37 -38.67
CA GLU A 189 -37.45 -27.77 -38.50
C GLU A 189 -38.46 -28.23 -39.58
N GLU A 190 -39.43 -27.39 -39.99
CA GLU A 190 -40.30 -27.68 -41.14
C GLU A 190 -39.57 -27.63 -42.49
N ALA A 191 -38.62 -26.71 -42.68
CA ALA A 191 -37.77 -26.67 -43.87
C ALA A 191 -36.91 -27.95 -44.00
N ALA A 192 -36.37 -28.46 -42.87
CA ALA A 192 -35.63 -29.72 -42.83
C ALA A 192 -36.48 -30.96 -43.18
N LEU A 193 -37.80 -30.90 -42.97
CA LEU A 193 -38.73 -31.97 -43.32
C LEU A 193 -39.27 -31.88 -44.76
N SER A 194 -39.28 -30.68 -45.34
CA SER A 194 -39.85 -30.39 -46.67
C SER A 194 -38.81 -30.15 -47.79
N GLY A 195 -37.53 -30.02 -47.45
CA GLY A 195 -36.44 -29.89 -48.42
C GLY A 195 -36.30 -28.51 -49.08
N LYS A 196 -37.01 -27.50 -48.60
CA LYS A 196 -36.88 -26.10 -49.05
C LYS A 196 -35.75 -25.37 -48.30
N THR A 197 -35.24 -24.30 -48.89
CA THR A 197 -34.27 -23.40 -48.24
C THR A 197 -34.97 -22.55 -47.16
N PRO A 198 -34.32 -22.26 -46.02
CA PRO A 198 -34.96 -21.61 -44.88
C PRO A 198 -35.38 -20.15 -45.12
N ALA A 199 -34.91 -19.50 -46.19
CA ALA A 199 -35.37 -18.16 -46.58
C ALA A 199 -36.84 -18.16 -47.05
N ALA A 200 -37.30 -19.24 -47.70
CA ALA A 200 -38.62 -19.32 -48.33
C ALA A 200 -39.76 -19.78 -47.37
N ALA A 201 -39.49 -19.81 -46.06
CA ALA A 201 -40.45 -20.15 -45.01
C ALA A 201 -40.61 -19.02 -43.96
N ILE A 202 -39.99 -17.87 -44.21
CA ILE A 202 -40.07 -16.64 -43.38
C ILE A 202 -40.75 -15.51 -44.19
N SER A 203 -40.96 -15.72 -45.49
CA SER A 203 -41.43 -14.74 -46.48
C SER A 203 -42.96 -14.74 -46.66
N GLU A 204 -43.73 -14.85 -45.58
CA GLU A 204 -45.22 -14.69 -45.62
C GLU A 204 -45.69 -13.34 -45.04
N GLU A 205 -44.77 -12.49 -44.59
CA GLU A 205 -45.04 -11.10 -44.18
C GLU A 205 -44.37 -10.12 -45.17
N PRO A 206 -45.12 -9.19 -45.81
CA PRO A 206 -44.62 -8.36 -46.92
C PRO A 206 -43.54 -7.35 -46.50
N GLU A 207 -43.48 -6.96 -45.23
CA GLU A 207 -42.48 -6.02 -44.71
C GLU A 207 -41.05 -6.59 -44.80
N ASN A 208 -40.90 -7.91 -44.60
CA ASN A 208 -39.58 -8.56 -44.62
C ASN A 208 -39.01 -8.68 -46.05
N GLU A 209 -39.86 -8.83 -47.08
CA GLU A 209 -39.42 -8.90 -48.47
C GLU A 209 -38.89 -7.54 -48.97
N LEU A 210 -39.59 -6.45 -48.61
CA LEU A 210 -39.14 -5.07 -48.86
C LEU A 210 -37.78 -4.78 -48.20
N ILE A 211 -37.61 -5.14 -46.92
CA ILE A 211 -36.34 -4.98 -46.21
C ILE A 211 -35.22 -5.81 -46.88
N SER A 212 -35.51 -7.04 -47.31
CA SER A 212 -34.52 -7.91 -47.98
C SER A 212 -34.08 -7.38 -49.35
N SER A 213 -35.01 -6.81 -50.12
CA SER A 213 -34.71 -6.25 -51.45
C SER A 213 -33.92 -4.94 -51.33
N LEU A 214 -34.29 -4.05 -50.40
CA LEU A 214 -33.51 -2.85 -50.07
C LEU A 214 -32.08 -3.19 -49.60
N HIS A 215 -31.89 -4.23 -48.78
CA HIS A 215 -30.54 -4.69 -48.40
C HIS A 215 -29.72 -5.27 -49.56
N SER A 216 -30.36 -5.72 -50.64
CA SER A 216 -29.66 -6.26 -51.83
C SER A 216 -29.27 -5.21 -52.86
N THR A 217 -29.91 -4.03 -52.85
CA THR A 217 -29.61 -2.97 -53.82
C THR A 217 -28.34 -2.20 -53.47
N GLN A 218 -27.22 -2.61 -54.08
CA GLN A 218 -25.91 -1.95 -53.92
C GLN A 218 -25.75 -0.64 -54.72
N THR A 219 -26.71 -0.30 -55.57
CA THR A 219 -26.78 0.95 -56.35
C THR A 219 -27.51 2.04 -55.56
N PHE A 220 -26.94 3.24 -55.46
CA PHE A 220 -27.65 4.41 -54.94
C PHE A 220 -28.91 4.72 -55.78
N ILE A 221 -29.94 5.28 -55.14
CA ILE A 221 -31.21 5.61 -55.82
C ILE A 221 -30.98 6.64 -56.95
N ASP A 222 -30.10 7.63 -56.75
CA ASP A 222 -29.68 8.57 -57.80
C ASP A 222 -29.16 7.85 -59.04
N SER A 223 -28.22 6.91 -58.89
CA SER A 223 -27.67 6.15 -60.04
C SER A 223 -28.71 5.31 -60.79
N LYS A 224 -29.87 5.05 -60.18
CA LYS A 224 -31.03 4.45 -60.85
C LYS A 224 -31.94 5.49 -61.51
N MET A 225 -32.08 6.68 -60.93
CA MET A 225 -32.88 7.77 -61.52
C MET A 225 -32.15 8.43 -62.70
N GLU A 226 -30.82 8.59 -62.64
CA GLU A 226 -30.04 9.06 -63.79
C GLU A 226 -30.11 8.09 -64.97
N ALA A 227 -30.20 6.78 -64.69
CA ALA A 227 -30.40 5.72 -65.68
C ALA A 227 -31.89 5.40 -65.97
N SER A 228 -32.85 6.18 -65.45
CA SER A 228 -34.27 5.99 -65.73
C SER A 228 -34.72 6.77 -66.96
N GLU A 229 -35.17 6.05 -67.96
CA GLU A 229 -35.70 6.59 -69.22
C GLU A 229 -37.21 6.89 -69.09
N LEU A 230 -37.60 8.15 -69.30
CA LEU A 230 -39.00 8.59 -69.28
C LEU A 230 -39.52 8.85 -70.70
N SER A 231 -40.54 8.10 -71.13
CA SER A 231 -41.25 8.32 -72.40
C SER A 231 -42.58 9.06 -72.16
N ILE A 232 -42.71 10.28 -72.70
CA ILE A 232 -43.89 11.13 -72.51
C ILE A 232 -45.11 10.64 -73.32
N PHE A 233 -44.87 10.01 -74.48
CA PHE A 233 -45.91 9.38 -75.29
C PHE A 233 -45.54 7.94 -75.67
N LYS A 234 -46.54 7.10 -75.97
CA LYS A 234 -46.36 5.65 -76.21
C LYS A 234 -45.39 5.26 -77.35
N ASN A 235 -45.00 6.21 -78.21
CA ASN A 235 -44.02 6.04 -79.30
C ASN A 235 -42.97 7.19 -79.33
N SER A 236 -42.82 8.00 -78.27
CA SER A 236 -41.79 9.05 -78.22
C SER A 236 -40.43 8.47 -77.85
N ALA A 237 -39.33 9.09 -78.30
CA ALA A 237 -38.00 8.78 -77.78
C ALA A 237 -37.96 8.98 -76.24
N PRO A 238 -37.23 8.14 -75.51
CA PRO A 238 -37.06 8.29 -74.06
C PRO A 238 -36.17 9.50 -73.72
N VAL A 239 -36.52 10.18 -72.63
CA VAL A 239 -35.74 11.28 -72.05
C VAL A 239 -34.86 10.71 -70.93
N THR A 240 -33.55 10.95 -71.02
CA THR A 240 -32.56 10.58 -69.99
C THR A 240 -32.13 11.81 -69.18
N ALA A 241 -31.67 11.62 -67.94
CA ALA A 241 -31.37 12.72 -67.01
C ALA A 241 -30.32 13.73 -67.54
N ASP A 242 -29.36 13.28 -68.35
CA ASP A 242 -28.34 14.17 -68.92
C ASP A 242 -28.91 15.18 -69.94
N THR A 243 -30.06 14.90 -70.56
CA THR A 243 -30.73 15.86 -71.46
C THR A 243 -31.32 17.07 -70.72
N PHE A 244 -31.61 16.95 -69.42
CA PHE A 244 -31.99 18.09 -68.56
C PHE A 244 -30.78 18.93 -68.11
N LYS A 245 -29.59 18.30 -68.02
CA LYS A 245 -28.33 18.99 -67.67
C LYS A 245 -27.78 19.83 -68.84
N SER A 246 -28.18 19.56 -70.08
CA SER A 246 -27.73 20.33 -71.26
C SER A 246 -28.47 21.65 -71.52
N ASP A 247 -29.67 21.83 -70.96
CA ASP A 247 -30.54 22.98 -71.27
C ASP A 247 -30.81 23.89 -70.05
N SER A 248 -30.06 23.70 -68.96
CA SER A 248 -30.14 24.49 -67.72
C SER A 248 -28.97 25.48 -67.58
N HIS A 249 -28.76 26.31 -68.61
CA HIS A 249 -27.69 27.32 -68.68
C HIS A 249 -27.98 28.55 -67.80
N TRP A 250 -28.02 28.36 -66.47
CA TRP A 250 -27.98 29.45 -65.50
C TRP A 250 -26.54 29.94 -65.29
N THR A 251 -26.04 30.71 -66.25
CA THR A 251 -24.87 31.57 -66.01
C THR A 251 -25.18 32.59 -64.92
N MET A 252 -24.29 32.70 -63.94
CA MET A 252 -24.28 33.83 -63.02
C MET A 252 -24.00 35.12 -63.83
N PRO A 253 -24.69 36.25 -63.53
CA PRO A 253 -24.45 37.51 -64.22
C PRO A 253 -23.04 38.04 -63.90
N GLU A 254 -22.39 38.66 -64.89
CA GLU A 254 -21.07 39.29 -64.71
C GLU A 254 -21.22 40.61 -63.92
N GLU A 255 -20.23 40.91 -63.05
CA GLU A 255 -20.19 42.14 -62.25
C GLU A 255 -19.20 43.15 -62.86
N GLU A 256 -19.67 44.37 -63.20
CA GLU A 256 -18.79 45.52 -63.41
C GLU A 256 -18.77 46.44 -62.17
N GLU A 257 -17.59 47.01 -61.86
CA GLU A 257 -17.37 47.95 -60.75
C GLU A 257 -17.09 49.37 -61.27
N GLU A 258 -18.09 50.26 -61.21
CA GLU A 258 -17.88 51.70 -61.41
C GLU A 258 -17.50 52.43 -60.11
N ILE A 259 -16.84 53.57 -60.24
CA ILE A 259 -16.38 54.44 -59.14
C ILE A 259 -16.98 55.84 -59.32
N ASP A 260 -17.86 56.24 -58.40
CA ASP A 260 -18.42 57.61 -58.35
C ASP A 260 -17.28 58.65 -58.20
N GLN A 261 -17.05 59.46 -59.23
CA GLN A 261 -15.95 60.44 -59.27
C GLN A 261 -16.10 61.60 -58.26
N SER A 262 -17.24 61.70 -57.57
CA SER A 262 -17.52 62.71 -56.55
C SER A 262 -17.30 62.24 -55.10
N ASP A 263 -17.31 60.93 -54.81
CA ASP A 263 -17.31 60.42 -53.42
C ASP A 263 -16.55 59.08 -53.23
N GLY A 264 -15.93 58.54 -54.29
CA GLY A 264 -14.89 57.49 -54.21
C GLY A 264 -15.30 56.10 -53.71
N ARG A 265 -16.60 55.88 -53.43
CA ARG A 265 -17.13 54.58 -52.98
C ARG A 265 -17.50 53.70 -54.17
N LYS A 266 -16.97 52.47 -54.19
CA LYS A 266 -17.36 51.43 -55.17
C LYS A 266 -18.81 51.00 -54.98
N ARG A 267 -19.50 50.77 -56.09
CA ARG A 267 -20.83 50.13 -56.16
C ARG A 267 -20.85 49.12 -57.31
N ARG A 268 -21.74 48.14 -57.24
CA ARG A 268 -21.93 47.09 -58.26
C ARG A 268 -23.35 47.15 -58.80
N ARG A 269 -23.51 46.80 -60.08
CA ARG A 269 -24.81 46.77 -60.77
C ARG A 269 -24.85 45.61 -61.75
N ALA A 270 -25.88 44.77 -61.64
CA ALA A 270 -26.24 43.82 -62.69
C ALA A 270 -27.22 44.47 -63.69
N VAL A 271 -27.18 44.04 -64.94
CA VAL A 271 -28.07 44.52 -66.01
C VAL A 271 -28.66 43.32 -66.75
N PHE A 272 -29.98 43.34 -66.95
CA PHE A 272 -30.71 42.37 -67.75
C PHE A 272 -31.42 43.11 -68.88
N SER A 273 -31.47 42.51 -70.08
CA SER A 273 -32.24 43.03 -71.22
C SER A 273 -33.59 42.32 -71.31
N SER A 274 -34.63 43.05 -71.67
CA SER A 274 -36.03 42.64 -71.53
C SER A 274 -36.78 42.59 -72.87
N THR A 275 -38.08 42.27 -72.78
CA THR A 275 -39.15 42.78 -73.65
C THR A 275 -39.41 42.06 -74.99
N ASP A 276 -40.65 41.66 -75.34
CA ASP A 276 -41.89 41.46 -74.57
C ASP A 276 -42.97 40.76 -75.44
N GLU A 277 -44.01 40.19 -74.80
CA GLU A 277 -45.44 40.15 -75.23
C GLU A 277 -45.86 39.48 -76.58
N GLN A 278 -47.10 38.99 -76.83
CA GLN A 278 -48.39 38.98 -76.09
C GLN A 278 -49.42 37.94 -76.66
N LEU A 279 -50.56 37.80 -75.95
CA LEU A 279 -51.96 37.66 -76.44
C LEU A 279 -52.66 36.31 -76.82
N MET A 280 -53.92 36.23 -76.33
CA MET A 280 -55.12 35.45 -76.75
C MET A 280 -55.33 33.96 -76.36
N GLY A 281 -56.53 33.68 -75.81
CA GLY A 281 -57.18 32.36 -75.70
C GLY A 281 -58.10 32.20 -74.46
N ASP A 282 -59.42 32.13 -74.64
CA ASP A 282 -60.45 32.07 -73.58
C ASP A 282 -61.53 30.97 -73.89
N ASP A 283 -62.55 30.84 -73.02
CA ASP A 283 -63.85 30.14 -73.13
C ASP A 283 -63.99 28.74 -72.45
N GLY A 284 -64.93 28.59 -71.49
CA GLY A 284 -65.76 27.36 -71.36
C GLY A 284 -65.99 26.67 -69.98
N GLU A 285 -67.15 26.96 -69.36
CA GLU A 285 -67.99 26.09 -68.48
C GLU A 285 -67.49 25.48 -67.12
N SER A 286 -67.88 26.14 -66.02
CA SER A 286 -68.84 25.64 -64.99
C SER A 286 -68.49 24.55 -63.95
N SER A 287 -67.94 24.98 -62.80
CA SER A 287 -68.33 24.66 -61.39
C SER A 287 -67.32 25.33 -60.44
N GLY A 288 -67.63 26.26 -59.51
CA GLY A 288 -68.80 26.43 -58.64
C GLY A 288 -68.50 25.79 -57.27
N GLU A 289 -68.61 26.41 -56.09
CA GLU A 289 -69.10 27.73 -55.58
C GLU A 289 -68.21 28.10 -54.34
N GLU A 290 -68.25 29.24 -53.64
CA GLU A 290 -69.22 30.35 -53.51
C GLU A 290 -68.48 31.62 -52.96
N ASP A 291 -68.93 32.82 -53.33
CA ASP A 291 -68.53 34.13 -52.75
C ASP A 291 -69.62 34.64 -51.78
N GLU A 292 -69.49 35.83 -51.17
CA GLU A 292 -70.46 36.96 -51.29
C GLU A 292 -70.12 38.17 -50.39
N ASP A 293 -70.93 39.23 -50.55
CA ASP A 293 -70.80 40.60 -50.03
C ASP A 293 -71.27 40.82 -48.55
N GLU A 294 -71.34 42.10 -48.18
CA GLU A 294 -72.20 42.75 -47.18
C GLU A 294 -71.84 42.75 -45.65
N GLU A 295 -71.64 44.00 -45.20
CA GLU A 295 -72.24 44.63 -44.00
C GLU A 295 -71.62 44.52 -42.59
N SER A 296 -71.62 45.72 -41.95
CA SER A 296 -71.53 46.03 -40.52
C SER A 296 -70.24 45.73 -39.71
N ASP A 297 -69.71 46.65 -38.87
CA ASP A 297 -69.88 48.12 -38.85
C ASP A 297 -68.77 48.80 -38.00
N PHE A 298 -68.69 50.13 -38.13
CA PHE A 298 -68.25 51.14 -37.16
C PHE A 298 -66.74 51.46 -36.91
N GLU A 299 -66.44 52.73 -37.24
CA GLU A 299 -65.48 53.74 -36.75
C GLU A 299 -64.68 53.42 -35.46
N GLY A 300 -63.39 53.78 -35.34
CA GLY A 300 -62.87 55.15 -35.11
C GLY A 300 -62.03 55.15 -33.79
N GLU A 301 -61.25 56.15 -33.37
CA GLU A 301 -60.72 57.38 -33.97
C GLU A 301 -59.37 57.72 -33.25
N GLU A 302 -58.81 58.94 -33.39
CA GLU A 302 -57.68 59.41 -32.57
C GLU A 302 -58.12 59.90 -31.17
N GLY A 303 -57.20 59.82 -30.18
CA GLY A 303 -57.02 60.92 -29.23
C GLY A 303 -57.89 61.02 -27.95
N ASN A 304 -57.19 60.91 -26.81
CA ASN A 304 -57.26 61.85 -25.67
C ASN A 304 -58.40 61.80 -24.62
N ASP A 305 -57.98 61.93 -23.35
CA ASP A 305 -58.67 62.41 -22.12
C ASP A 305 -59.99 61.82 -21.60
N GLN A 306 -60.15 62.01 -20.27
CA GLN A 306 -61.36 61.86 -19.44
C GLN A 306 -61.85 60.40 -19.22
N SER A 307 -62.15 59.90 -18.02
CA SER A 307 -62.60 60.48 -16.73
C SER A 307 -64.05 61.00 -16.75
N ASP A 308 -64.81 60.98 -15.65
CA ASP A 308 -64.77 60.13 -14.44
C ASP A 308 -66.05 59.24 -14.48
N ASP A 309 -66.64 58.61 -13.48
CA ASP A 309 -66.46 58.34 -12.04
C ASP A 309 -67.21 56.98 -11.83
N GLU A 310 -67.35 56.27 -10.70
CA GLU A 310 -67.20 56.48 -9.26
C GLU A 310 -66.62 55.17 -8.64
N MET A 311 -66.07 55.09 -7.42
CA MET A 311 -65.94 56.07 -6.33
C MET A 311 -64.77 55.68 -5.40
N MET A 312 -64.10 56.69 -4.82
CA MET A 312 -63.36 56.72 -3.53
C MET A 312 -62.54 55.49 -3.02
N MET A 313 -61.22 55.59 -2.80
CA MET A 313 -60.49 56.33 -1.73
C MET A 313 -60.68 55.73 -0.31
N THR A 314 -59.69 55.61 0.60
CA THR A 314 -58.35 56.24 0.70
C THR A 314 -57.35 55.44 1.59
N SER A 315 -56.06 55.78 1.47
CA SER A 315 -54.93 55.77 2.45
C SER A 315 -55.31 55.96 3.96
N PRO A 316 -54.46 55.64 5.01
CA PRO A 316 -53.03 56.02 5.06
C PRO A 316 -52.04 55.27 6.02
N LYS A 317 -50.84 55.86 6.15
CA LYS A 317 -49.73 55.63 7.12
C LYS A 317 -50.15 55.79 8.61
N LYS A 318 -49.48 55.09 9.56
CA LYS A 318 -48.58 55.70 10.62
C LYS A 318 -48.01 54.73 11.70
N LYS A 319 -47.06 55.26 12.50
CA LYS A 319 -46.42 54.67 13.70
C LYS A 319 -47.22 54.89 15.01
N SER A 320 -47.29 53.88 15.90
CA SER A 320 -47.40 54.01 17.38
C SER A 320 -47.33 52.61 18.04
N LYS A 321 -46.33 52.27 18.87
CA LYS A 321 -46.21 52.47 20.34
C LYS A 321 -47.13 51.60 21.22
N ILE A 322 -46.51 50.74 22.07
CA ILE A 322 -46.82 50.49 23.52
C ILE A 322 -48.16 49.74 23.80
N GLN A 323 -48.29 48.71 24.67
CA GLN A 323 -47.58 48.27 25.89
C GLN A 323 -47.76 46.73 26.19
N GLU A 324 -47.03 46.17 27.18
CA GLU A 324 -47.30 45.01 28.11
C GLU A 324 -48.24 43.84 27.67
N ASP A 325 -47.97 42.52 27.87
CA ASP A 325 -47.17 41.70 28.83
C ASP A 325 -46.84 40.32 28.16
N ASP A 326 -46.03 39.35 28.65
CA ASP A 326 -44.92 39.23 29.65
C ASP A 326 -44.26 37.81 29.52
N SER A 327 -43.06 37.61 30.08
CA SER A 327 -42.33 36.34 30.34
C SER A 327 -41.76 35.51 29.17
N GLY A 328 -40.63 34.79 29.37
CA GLY A 328 -40.17 33.76 28.40
C GLY A 328 -38.78 33.14 28.61
N ASP A 329 -37.72 33.92 28.35
CA ASP A 329 -36.28 33.61 28.46
C ASP A 329 -35.62 32.66 27.40
N GLU A 330 -34.29 32.84 27.29
CA GLU A 330 -33.21 32.10 26.58
C GLU A 330 -33.13 31.98 25.04
N ALA A 331 -31.85 31.96 24.59
CA ALA A 331 -31.27 31.57 23.30
C ALA A 331 -31.57 32.41 22.03
N VAL A 332 -30.53 33.11 21.56
CA VAL A 332 -30.40 33.62 20.18
C VAL A 332 -29.17 33.01 19.51
N GLU A 333 -29.37 32.35 18.36
CA GLU A 333 -28.29 31.93 17.44
C GLU A 333 -28.02 33.04 16.40
N PHE A 334 -26.89 32.93 15.70
CA PHE A 334 -26.27 34.05 14.98
C PHE A 334 -25.89 33.63 13.55
N GLU A 335 -26.67 34.07 12.56
CA GLU A 335 -26.36 34.17 11.12
C GLU A 335 -27.21 35.34 10.58
N ASP A 336 -26.86 36.17 9.61
CA ASP A 336 -25.63 36.61 8.91
C ASP A 336 -26.15 37.36 7.65
N ASP A 337 -25.35 38.27 7.09
CA ASP A 337 -25.48 38.97 5.80
C ASP A 337 -26.12 40.39 5.75
N SER A 338 -25.71 41.13 4.71
CA SER A 338 -26.00 42.51 4.29
C SER A 338 -25.15 43.64 4.91
N SER A 339 -24.60 44.47 4.02
CA SER A 339 -23.65 45.57 4.24
C SER A 339 -24.29 46.98 4.13
N GLU A 340 -23.44 48.00 3.91
CA GLU A 340 -23.70 49.46 3.74
C GLU A 340 -23.70 50.24 5.07
N ASP A 341 -22.65 51.03 5.38
CA ASP A 341 -22.39 52.44 4.96
C ASP A 341 -23.26 53.46 5.76
N GLU A 342 -22.85 54.68 6.11
CA GLU A 342 -21.76 55.57 5.64
C GLU A 342 -21.36 56.61 6.75
N GLU A 343 -20.43 57.54 6.42
CA GLU A 343 -20.02 58.78 7.12
C GLU A 343 -19.16 58.67 8.42
N ASN A 344 -17.96 59.28 8.62
CA ASN A 344 -17.30 60.54 8.19
C ASN A 344 -17.41 61.72 9.20
N VAL A 345 -16.34 62.05 9.95
CA VAL A 345 -15.76 63.43 10.08
C VAL A 345 -14.41 63.48 10.84
N ASP A 346 -13.33 63.76 10.08
CA ASP A 346 -12.33 64.86 10.22
C ASP A 346 -11.57 65.19 11.56
N LEU A 347 -10.45 65.93 11.40
CA LEU A 347 -9.59 66.63 12.38
C LEU A 347 -8.51 65.78 13.13
N LEU A 348 -7.31 66.28 13.49
CA LEU A 348 -6.75 67.64 13.43
C LEU A 348 -5.20 67.72 13.31
N LYS A 349 -4.71 68.34 12.23
CA LYS A 349 -3.41 69.04 11.94
C LYS A 349 -2.24 68.97 12.94
N THR A 350 -1.02 68.82 12.41
CA THR A 350 0.23 69.40 12.95
C THR A 350 0.85 70.46 12.02
N SER A 351 2.01 71.01 12.38
CA SER A 351 2.57 72.33 12.02
C SER A 351 2.77 72.69 10.54
N LYS A 352 2.69 74.01 10.27
CA LYS A 352 3.19 74.71 9.06
C LYS A 352 4.73 74.51 8.92
N THR A 353 5.39 74.57 7.76
CA THR A 353 5.23 75.46 6.58
C THR A 353 5.76 74.79 5.28
N SER A 354 5.76 75.53 4.16
CA SER A 354 6.24 75.15 2.80
C SER A 354 5.43 74.08 2.07
N SER A 355 4.58 74.53 1.16
CA SER A 355 3.75 73.71 0.27
C SER A 355 4.29 73.75 -1.16
N ASP A 356 4.52 72.58 -1.76
CA ASP A 356 4.14 72.27 -3.17
C ASP A 356 4.47 70.83 -3.58
N GLN A 357 5.50 70.20 -2.98
CA GLN A 357 5.95 68.85 -3.39
C GLN A 357 4.93 67.72 -3.11
N LYS A 358 4.09 67.82 -2.07
CA LYS A 358 3.21 66.70 -1.64
C LYS A 358 2.13 66.25 -2.65
N LYS A 359 1.92 66.97 -3.76
CA LYS A 359 0.93 66.59 -4.79
C LYS A 359 1.42 65.54 -5.78
N THR A 360 2.74 65.40 -6.00
CA THR A 360 3.26 64.32 -6.86
C THR A 360 3.11 62.97 -6.19
N ASP A 361 3.39 62.92 -4.90
CA ASP A 361 3.58 61.67 -4.18
C ASP A 361 2.25 60.95 -3.94
N ILE A 362 1.19 61.67 -3.54
CA ILE A 362 -0.15 61.11 -3.34
C ILE A 362 -0.69 60.47 -4.64
N ASN A 363 -0.44 61.11 -5.78
CA ASN A 363 -0.78 60.54 -7.09
C ASN A 363 0.13 59.37 -7.46
N LEU A 364 1.40 59.36 -7.02
CA LEU A 364 2.28 58.20 -7.14
C LEU A 364 1.71 57.01 -6.34
N TRP A 365 1.35 57.21 -5.07
CA TRP A 365 0.80 56.18 -4.19
C TRP A 365 -0.54 55.61 -4.70
N LYS A 366 -1.47 56.45 -5.19
CA LYS A 366 -2.70 55.95 -5.84
C LYS A 366 -2.41 55.13 -7.09
N ASN A 367 -1.58 55.65 -8.01
CA ASN A 367 -1.17 54.89 -9.20
C ASN A 367 -0.42 53.60 -8.84
N ILE A 368 0.35 53.57 -7.75
CA ILE A 368 1.04 52.37 -7.25
C ILE A 368 0.04 51.36 -6.69
N ALA A 369 -0.94 51.79 -5.87
CA ALA A 369 -1.99 50.92 -5.34
C ALA A 369 -2.85 50.32 -6.47
N GLU A 370 -3.28 51.15 -7.43
CA GLU A 370 -3.99 50.68 -8.63
C GLU A 370 -3.11 49.76 -9.48
N MET A 371 -1.80 50.02 -9.62
CA MET A 371 -0.85 49.10 -10.27
C MET A 371 -0.47 47.87 -9.43
N ILE A 372 -0.86 47.78 -8.15
CA ILE A 372 -0.69 46.58 -7.32
C ILE A 372 -1.94 45.73 -7.44
N ASN A 373 -3.13 46.31 -7.33
CA ASN A 373 -4.40 45.60 -7.49
C ASN A 373 -4.58 45.08 -8.93
N ASN A 374 -4.23 45.87 -9.96
CA ASN A 374 -4.17 45.40 -11.35
C ASN A 374 -3.00 44.41 -11.63
N LYS A 375 -2.19 44.06 -10.62
CA LYS A 375 -1.18 42.99 -10.66
C LYS A 375 -1.55 41.77 -9.80
N SER A 376 -2.39 41.89 -8.76
CA SER A 376 -2.87 40.73 -7.99
C SER A 376 -3.76 39.82 -8.85
N ASP A 377 -4.65 40.39 -9.65
CA ASP A 377 -5.45 39.65 -10.66
C ASP A 377 -4.59 39.10 -11.81
N ARG A 378 -3.34 39.55 -11.90
CA ARG A 378 -2.29 38.99 -12.76
C ARG A 378 -1.14 38.41 -11.94
N GLN A 379 -1.47 37.76 -10.82
CA GLN A 379 -0.56 36.84 -10.14
C GLN A 379 -0.18 35.74 -11.14
N THR A 380 0.97 35.90 -11.80
CA THR A 380 1.46 34.92 -12.77
C THR A 380 1.67 33.61 -12.04
N ASP A 381 0.82 32.62 -12.33
CA ASP A 381 0.87 31.26 -11.78
C ASP A 381 2.33 30.81 -11.62
N ILE A 382 2.86 30.87 -10.40
CA ILE A 382 4.26 30.49 -10.14
C ILE A 382 4.44 29.01 -10.54
N ARG A 383 3.38 28.21 -10.37
CA ARG A 383 3.19 26.87 -10.93
C ARG A 383 3.45 26.80 -12.45
N LYS A 384 2.86 27.67 -13.26
CA LYS A 384 3.06 27.72 -14.73
C LYS A 384 4.44 28.28 -15.09
N VAL A 385 5.05 29.12 -14.25
CA VAL A 385 6.43 29.60 -14.45
C VAL A 385 7.49 28.54 -14.12
N VAL A 386 7.22 27.67 -13.13
CA VAL A 386 8.15 26.61 -12.67
C VAL A 386 7.96 25.28 -13.43
N TYR A 387 6.74 24.94 -13.84
CA TYR A 387 6.39 23.65 -14.47
C TYR A 387 5.75 23.78 -15.86
N GLY A 388 5.48 24.99 -16.36
CA GLY A 388 4.98 25.19 -17.72
C GLY A 388 6.11 24.96 -18.74
N GLN A 389 5.90 24.06 -19.69
CA GLN A 389 6.96 23.53 -20.55
C GLN A 389 7.21 24.36 -21.83
N ASP A 390 6.72 25.61 -21.85
CA ASP A 390 6.77 26.52 -23.01
C ASP A 390 7.90 27.55 -22.88
N LEU A 391 9.15 27.14 -23.17
CA LEU A 391 10.26 28.07 -23.49
C LEU A 391 11.52 27.43 -24.12
N ALA A 392 11.47 26.14 -24.51
CA ALA A 392 12.68 25.37 -24.84
C ALA A 392 12.58 24.43 -26.08
N VAL A 393 11.50 24.49 -26.86
CA VAL A 393 11.32 23.64 -28.07
C VAL A 393 10.95 24.52 -29.27
N GLU A 394 11.89 25.37 -29.64
CA GLU A 394 11.97 26.14 -30.90
C GLU A 394 13.29 26.92 -30.83
N ASN A 395 14.38 26.41 -31.44
CA ASN A 395 15.66 27.10 -31.76
C ASN A 395 16.74 26.07 -32.21
N GLU A 396 16.38 25.09 -33.04
CA GLU A 396 17.33 24.34 -33.88
C GLU A 396 16.81 24.35 -35.33
N ASP A 397 17.73 24.45 -36.29
CA ASP A 397 17.58 24.31 -37.74
C ASP A 397 16.63 25.26 -38.51
N SER A 398 17.10 26.49 -38.78
CA SER A 398 17.09 27.05 -40.16
C SER A 398 18.02 28.27 -40.29
N GLU A 399 19.13 28.11 -41.03
CA GLU A 399 19.90 29.24 -41.56
C GLU A 399 19.34 29.62 -42.94
N SER A 400 18.92 30.88 -43.08
CA SER A 400 18.73 31.53 -44.38
C SER A 400 18.85 33.05 -44.21
N ASP A 401 19.77 33.66 -44.94
CA ASP A 401 20.06 35.10 -44.89
C ASP A 401 19.00 35.97 -45.60
N ASP A 402 19.32 37.28 -45.62
CA ASP A 402 18.74 38.37 -46.41
C ASP A 402 17.50 39.12 -45.87
N GLU A 403 17.35 40.33 -46.41
CA GLU A 403 16.75 41.49 -45.75
C GLU A 403 15.35 41.82 -46.28
N ASP A 404 14.48 42.41 -45.45
CA ASP A 404 13.96 43.76 -45.77
C ASP A 404 13.35 44.49 -44.55
N LEU A 405 13.01 45.77 -44.72
CA LEU A 405 12.63 46.74 -43.68
C LEU A 405 11.11 46.83 -43.40
N VAL A 406 10.80 47.67 -42.40
CA VAL A 406 9.51 48.36 -42.13
C VAL A 406 8.44 47.58 -41.34
N ALA A 407 8.65 47.45 -40.03
CA ALA A 407 7.57 47.55 -39.03
C ALA A 407 8.05 47.92 -37.61
N GLY A 408 7.32 48.82 -36.94
CA GLY A 408 7.13 48.77 -35.48
C GLY A 408 8.29 49.17 -34.54
N ILE A 409 8.53 50.47 -34.37
CA ILE A 409 9.48 51.10 -33.41
C ILE A 409 9.23 50.75 -31.90
N PHE A 410 8.24 49.92 -31.56
CA PHE A 410 7.66 49.83 -30.21
C PHE A 410 7.95 48.58 -29.35
N GLN A 411 8.79 47.62 -29.77
CA GLN A 411 8.88 46.29 -29.09
C GLN A 411 10.28 45.73 -28.70
N THR A 412 11.28 46.56 -28.37
CA THR A 412 12.67 46.07 -28.15
C THR A 412 13.21 46.03 -26.70
N GLN A 413 12.51 46.58 -25.69
CA GLN A 413 12.99 46.59 -24.29
C GLN A 413 12.56 45.35 -23.45
N LYS A 414 11.26 45.02 -23.43
CA LYS A 414 10.71 44.00 -22.49
C LYS A 414 11.24 42.58 -22.74
N ASN A 415 11.49 42.19 -23.99
CA ASN A 415 11.87 40.81 -24.32
C ASN A 415 13.36 40.49 -24.02
N LYS A 416 14.29 41.43 -24.23
CA LYS A 416 15.71 41.23 -23.85
C LYS A 416 15.88 41.11 -22.33
N LEU A 417 15.10 41.86 -21.55
CA LEU A 417 15.07 41.73 -20.09
C LEU A 417 14.47 40.39 -19.61
N LYS A 418 13.40 39.89 -20.24
CA LYS A 418 12.87 38.55 -19.96
C LYS A 418 13.89 37.45 -20.26
N LYS A 419 14.51 37.43 -21.46
CA LYS A 419 15.50 36.40 -21.83
C LYS A 419 16.70 36.38 -20.88
N LYS A 420 17.20 37.56 -20.43
CA LYS A 420 18.26 37.63 -19.41
C LYS A 420 17.82 37.16 -18.01
N LYS A 421 16.59 37.47 -17.57
CA LYS A 421 16.10 37.05 -16.25
C LYS A 421 15.89 35.53 -16.16
N ASN A 422 15.26 34.91 -17.16
CA ASN A 422 14.98 33.47 -17.12
C ASN A 422 16.27 32.63 -17.09
N ALA A 423 17.29 33.02 -17.87
CA ALA A 423 18.62 32.40 -17.80
C ALA A 423 19.26 32.53 -16.39
N LEU A 424 19.03 33.65 -15.69
CA LEU A 424 19.58 33.88 -14.36
C LEU A 424 18.96 32.98 -13.28
N TYR A 425 17.67 32.64 -13.41
CA TYR A 425 16.99 31.77 -12.44
C TYR A 425 17.48 30.32 -12.50
N HIS A 426 17.71 29.77 -13.70
CA HIS A 426 18.33 28.44 -13.86
C HIS A 426 19.85 28.44 -13.55
N SER A 427 20.49 29.62 -13.47
CA SER A 427 21.92 29.77 -13.18
C SER A 427 22.26 29.80 -11.68
N ARG A 428 21.28 29.81 -10.76
CA ARG A 428 21.52 29.75 -9.32
C ARG A 428 21.75 28.31 -8.87
N ASP A 429 23.02 27.91 -8.86
CA ASP A 429 23.46 26.57 -8.41
C ASP A 429 23.14 26.33 -6.93
N CYS A 430 22.32 25.31 -6.65
CA CYS A 430 21.95 24.87 -5.31
C CYS A 430 23.13 24.35 -4.47
N SER A 431 24.31 24.11 -5.07
CA SER A 431 25.54 23.77 -4.33
C SER A 431 26.11 24.95 -3.53
N LYS A 432 25.74 26.19 -3.90
CA LYS A 432 26.32 27.43 -3.38
C LYS A 432 25.29 28.18 -2.53
N THR A 433 25.44 28.09 -1.21
CA THR A 433 24.64 28.88 -0.25
C THR A 433 25.08 30.34 -0.23
N ASP A 434 24.82 31.05 -1.33
CA ASP A 434 24.91 32.52 -1.39
C ASP A 434 23.76 33.13 -0.58
N ILE A 435 23.95 33.16 0.74
CA ILE A 435 23.31 34.17 1.58
C ILE A 435 23.74 35.52 0.98
N GLY A 436 22.79 36.25 0.39
CA GLY A 436 23.06 37.53 -0.24
C GLY A 436 23.72 38.49 0.76
N LYS A 437 24.67 39.31 0.32
CA LYS A 437 25.28 40.33 1.19
C LYS A 437 24.24 41.33 1.70
N ASP A 438 23.19 41.51 0.92
CA ASP A 438 21.97 42.26 1.19
C ASP A 438 21.21 41.75 2.44
N ALA A 439 21.51 40.54 2.94
CA ALA A 439 21.00 40.02 4.22
C ALA A 439 21.77 40.53 5.46
N LEU A 440 22.67 41.51 5.30
CA LEU A 440 23.42 42.13 6.39
C LEU A 440 22.87 43.50 6.83
N ASP A 441 21.87 44.05 6.13
CA ASP A 441 21.26 45.37 6.45
C ASP A 441 20.18 45.29 7.54
N VAL A 442 20.15 44.21 8.32
CA VAL A 442 19.36 44.06 9.58
C VAL A 442 19.77 45.08 10.66
N ALA A 443 20.84 45.85 10.40
CA ALA A 443 21.24 46.99 11.22
C ALA A 443 20.31 48.22 11.11
N ILE A 444 19.50 48.34 10.05
CA ILE A 444 18.56 49.45 9.85
C ILE A 444 17.33 49.28 10.75
N ASP A 445 17.07 50.25 11.64
CA ASP A 445 15.98 50.15 12.63
C ASP A 445 14.58 50.07 11.99
N GLU A 446 14.33 50.78 10.89
CA GLU A 446 13.09 50.67 10.08
C GLU A 446 12.79 49.22 9.66
N ILE A 447 13.83 48.41 9.40
CA ILE A 447 13.69 47.00 9.02
C ILE A 447 13.46 46.12 10.26
N LYS A 448 13.96 46.51 11.43
CA LYS A 448 13.68 45.81 12.71
C LYS A 448 12.22 45.97 13.11
N GLU A 449 11.65 47.17 12.96
CA GLU A 449 10.22 47.43 13.17
C GLU A 449 9.36 46.59 12.23
N LEU A 450 9.64 46.60 10.92
CA LEU A 450 8.90 45.82 9.91
C LEU A 450 8.97 44.29 10.08
N ILE A 451 9.91 43.76 10.86
CA ILE A 451 10.06 42.31 11.11
C ILE A 451 9.77 41.96 12.59
N LYS A 452 9.47 42.95 13.45
CA LYS A 452 9.18 42.78 14.89
C LYS A 452 8.05 41.76 15.13
N ASP A 453 7.00 41.86 14.33
CA ASP A 453 5.82 40.97 14.36
C ASP A 453 6.14 39.51 13.97
N CYS A 454 7.25 39.27 13.25
CA CYS A 454 7.71 37.91 12.94
C CYS A 454 8.43 37.24 14.13
N PHE A 455 8.84 38.01 15.14
CA PHE A 455 9.50 37.50 16.35
C PHE A 455 8.54 37.36 17.55
N VAL A 456 7.50 38.19 17.63
CA VAL A 456 6.46 38.10 18.67
C VAL A 456 5.26 37.34 18.11
N THR A 457 5.15 36.04 18.41
CA THR A 457 4.13 35.16 17.83
C THR A 457 2.73 35.37 18.41
N GLY A 458 2.08 36.46 18.04
CA GLY A 458 0.69 36.79 18.31
C GLY A 458 0.06 37.55 17.14
N LYS A 459 -1.26 37.47 16.99
CA LYS A 459 -1.99 38.40 16.10
C LYS A 459 -2.30 39.65 16.90
N TRP A 460 -1.91 40.81 16.38
CA TRP A 460 -2.21 42.11 16.94
C TRP A 460 -3.54 42.62 16.38
N GLU A 461 -4.30 43.35 17.19
CA GLU A 461 -5.35 44.27 16.72
C GLU A 461 -4.76 45.69 16.69
N GLU A 462 -5.35 46.62 15.92
CA GLU A 462 -4.80 47.94 15.58
C GLU A 462 -4.64 48.95 16.76
N SER A 463 -4.67 48.49 18.01
CA SER A 463 -4.65 49.35 19.22
C SER A 463 -3.62 48.98 20.28
N GLU A 464 -2.81 47.93 20.07
CA GLU A 464 -1.68 47.60 20.97
C GLU A 464 -0.36 47.99 20.32
N ASP A 465 0.46 48.78 21.02
CA ASP A 465 1.69 49.38 20.48
C ASP A 465 2.93 48.58 20.89
N ALA A 466 3.84 48.33 19.96
CA ALA A 466 4.92 47.36 20.10
C ALA A 466 6.07 47.84 21.02
N GLU A 467 6.02 49.08 21.52
CA GLU A 467 6.89 49.55 22.61
C GLU A 467 6.36 49.12 24.00
N ALA A 468 5.05 48.96 24.18
CA ALA A 468 4.47 48.66 25.49
C ALA A 468 4.89 47.28 26.01
N LEU A 469 4.91 46.27 25.15
CA LEU A 469 5.35 44.91 25.50
C LEU A 469 6.88 44.77 25.61
N LEU A 470 7.67 45.63 24.96
CA LEU A 470 9.11 45.69 25.24
C LEU A 470 9.38 46.32 26.61
N ASN A 471 8.62 47.35 27.01
CA ASN A 471 8.73 47.91 28.35
C ASN A 471 8.22 46.94 29.46
N GLU A 472 7.22 46.08 29.18
CA GLU A 472 6.89 44.96 30.09
C GLU A 472 7.99 43.87 30.14
N ALA A 473 8.91 43.81 29.18
CA ALA A 473 10.00 42.82 29.12
C ALA A 473 11.35 43.33 29.67
N GLU A 474 11.74 44.57 29.35
CA GLU A 474 12.93 45.22 29.93
C GLU A 474 12.69 45.71 31.38
N GLY A 475 11.42 45.79 31.82
CA GLY A 475 11.04 45.93 33.23
C GLY A 475 11.03 44.62 34.03
N GLY A 476 11.52 43.51 33.45
CA GLY A 476 11.58 42.19 34.08
C GLY A 476 12.94 41.90 34.70
N GLU A 477 13.22 42.43 35.90
CA GLU A 477 14.33 41.96 36.72
C GLU A 477 13.98 40.58 37.31
N ASP A 478 14.58 39.53 36.74
CA ASP A 478 14.28 38.11 36.96
C ASP A 478 14.76 37.56 38.34
N GLU A 479 14.78 38.39 39.38
CA GLU A 479 15.36 38.09 40.71
C GLU A 479 14.32 37.93 41.83
N ASP A 480 13.11 38.53 41.72
CA ASP A 480 12.09 38.55 42.79
C ASP A 480 11.06 37.38 42.78
N LEU A 481 11.04 36.52 41.75
CA LEU A 481 9.91 35.59 41.53
C LEU A 481 9.90 34.33 42.43
N TYR A 482 10.69 34.28 43.51
CA TYR A 482 10.76 33.13 44.43
C TYR A 482 11.02 33.51 45.90
N GLY A 483 10.44 34.62 46.37
CA GLY A 483 10.80 35.24 47.66
C GLY A 483 9.81 35.21 48.83
N ASP A 484 8.52 34.88 48.67
CA ASP A 484 7.55 34.97 49.78
C ASP A 484 6.44 33.89 49.71
N PHE A 485 6.17 33.21 50.84
CA PHE A 485 5.21 32.10 50.95
C PHE A 485 4.51 32.11 52.32
N GLU A 486 3.46 32.92 52.42
CA GLU A 486 2.59 33.09 53.58
C GLU A 486 1.90 31.77 53.97
N ASP A 487 2.30 31.14 55.10
CA ASP A 487 1.71 29.87 55.56
C ASP A 487 0.42 30.14 56.36
N LEU A 488 -0.71 29.72 55.78
CA LEU A 488 -2.07 30.18 56.11
C LEU A 488 -2.66 29.60 57.41
N GLU A 489 -1.82 29.06 58.29
CA GLU A 489 -2.17 28.58 59.63
C GLU A 489 -1.28 29.21 60.74
N THR A 490 -0.32 30.08 60.39
CA THR A 490 0.51 30.83 61.37
C THR A 490 0.72 32.32 61.07
N GLY A 491 0.66 32.79 59.82
CA GLY A 491 0.51 34.22 59.52
C GLY A 491 1.76 35.12 59.65
N GLU A 492 2.97 34.57 59.50
CA GLU A 492 4.21 35.35 59.36
C GLU A 492 4.70 35.27 57.89
N SER A 493 5.12 36.41 57.31
CA SER A 493 5.87 36.46 56.04
C SER A 493 7.37 36.33 56.30
N HIS A 494 8.14 35.96 55.26
CA HIS A 494 9.55 35.57 55.44
C HIS A 494 10.43 36.09 54.30
N GLU A 495 10.70 37.40 54.33
CA GLU A 495 11.61 38.06 53.37
C GLU A 495 13.02 37.43 53.43
N GLY A 496 13.58 37.11 52.26
CA GLY A 496 14.86 36.40 52.14
C GLY A 496 15.99 37.29 51.62
N GLU A 497 16.73 37.96 52.50
CA GLU A 497 17.94 38.69 52.12
C GLU A 497 19.02 37.75 51.53
N GLY A 498 19.59 38.13 50.39
CA GLY A 498 20.66 37.39 49.71
C GLY A 498 22.00 37.49 50.46
N GLY A 499 22.53 36.36 50.93
CA GLY A 499 23.71 36.33 51.79
C GLY A 499 25.05 36.65 51.09
N GLY A 500 25.89 37.46 51.74
CA GLY A 500 27.23 37.83 51.29
C GLY A 500 28.26 37.98 52.42
N GLU A 501 28.96 36.88 52.72
CA GLU A 501 30.21 36.77 53.52
C GLU A 501 30.17 37.19 55.02
N GLY A 502 30.81 36.38 55.89
CA GLY A 502 31.23 36.80 57.24
C GLY A 502 30.87 35.86 58.40
N GLU A 503 31.88 35.47 59.17
CA GLU A 503 31.79 34.84 60.51
C GLU A 503 31.29 35.89 61.53
N ASP A 504 30.48 35.61 62.56
CA ASP A 504 30.93 34.99 63.83
C ASP A 504 29.76 34.67 64.82
N GLU A 505 30.06 34.41 66.11
CA GLU A 505 29.16 33.80 67.11
C GLU A 505 28.19 34.73 67.91
N SER A 506 27.05 34.14 68.30
CA SER A 506 26.39 34.23 69.64
C SER A 506 25.37 35.34 70.03
N ASP A 507 24.22 34.84 70.48
CA ASP A 507 23.45 35.18 71.70
C ASP A 507 22.53 36.42 71.88
N GLN A 508 21.35 36.08 72.42
CA GLN A 508 20.55 36.77 73.47
C GLN A 508 19.57 37.94 73.16
N SER A 509 18.28 37.55 73.18
CA SER A 509 17.21 38.02 74.10
C SER A 509 16.33 39.25 73.82
N MET A 510 15.00 39.04 74.03
CA MET A 510 13.96 39.98 74.48
C MET A 510 13.57 41.16 73.55
N ASP A 511 12.34 41.71 73.55
CA ASP A 511 11.12 41.44 74.35
C ASP A 511 9.80 41.68 73.55
N GLU A 512 8.64 41.51 74.20
CA GLU A 512 7.25 41.70 73.70
C GLU A 512 6.89 43.15 73.23
N GLY A 513 5.81 43.34 72.42
CA GLY A 513 5.44 44.72 72.00
C GLY A 513 4.18 45.07 71.14
N SER A 514 3.13 44.25 71.06
CA SER A 514 1.71 44.57 70.68
C SER A 514 1.33 45.66 69.61
N ASP A 515 0.59 45.21 68.59
CA ASP A 515 -0.73 45.68 68.08
C ASP A 515 -1.13 47.19 68.04
N GLU A 516 -1.68 47.66 66.89
CA GLU A 516 -3.12 48.02 66.76
C GLU A 516 -3.54 48.31 65.27
N ASP A 517 -4.84 48.18 64.98
CA ASP A 517 -5.50 48.40 63.67
C ASP A 517 -5.73 49.91 63.32
N ASP A 518 -5.95 50.26 62.04
CA ASP A 518 -7.29 50.61 61.49
C ASP A 518 -7.29 50.92 59.96
N LYS A 519 -8.46 51.25 59.39
CA LYS A 519 -8.74 51.32 57.92
C LYS A 519 -9.02 52.77 57.41
N PRO A 520 -9.81 53.06 56.35
CA PRO A 520 -9.24 53.68 55.15
C PRO A 520 -9.95 54.96 54.65
N GLU A 521 -9.43 55.61 53.61
CA GLU A 521 -10.26 56.47 52.73
C GLU A 521 -9.67 56.64 51.31
N GLU A 522 -10.45 57.17 50.37
CA GLU A 522 -10.19 57.15 48.92
C GLU A 522 -9.76 58.51 48.35
N PHE A 523 -8.98 58.53 47.25
CA PHE A 523 -9.24 59.51 46.18
C PHE A 523 -8.78 59.07 44.76
N THR A 524 -9.55 59.52 43.79
CA THR A 524 -9.64 59.15 42.36
C THR A 524 -8.38 59.18 41.49
N GLY A 525 -8.33 58.37 40.41
CA GLY A 525 -7.73 58.81 39.13
C GLY A 525 -6.96 57.79 38.28
N LEU A 526 -7.55 57.33 37.17
CA LEU A 526 -6.89 56.85 35.94
C LEU A 526 -5.66 55.92 36.07
N LYS A 527 -5.89 54.70 36.54
CA LYS A 527 -5.17 53.50 36.06
C LYS A 527 -6.19 52.39 35.82
N LYS A 528 -6.09 51.62 34.70
CA LYS A 528 -6.78 50.32 34.59
C LYS A 528 -6.45 49.53 35.85
N THR A 529 -7.44 49.10 36.63
CA THR A 529 -7.15 48.69 37.99
C THR A 529 -6.30 47.42 37.98
N ARG A 530 -5.36 47.30 38.93
CA ARG A 530 -4.56 46.08 39.13
C ARG A 530 -5.44 44.83 39.32
N ARG A 531 -6.73 45.03 39.67
CA ARG A 531 -7.77 44.01 39.79
C ARG A 531 -8.31 43.54 38.44
N GLU A 532 -8.52 44.42 37.47
CA GLU A 532 -8.96 44.08 36.11
C GLU A 532 -7.85 43.36 35.34
N LEU A 533 -6.63 43.89 35.33
CA LEU A 533 -5.48 43.22 34.72
C LEU A 533 -5.19 41.85 35.37
N ARG A 534 -5.39 41.70 36.69
CA ARG A 534 -5.34 40.39 37.37
C ARG A 534 -6.54 39.49 37.04
N ALA A 535 -7.72 40.05 36.69
CA ALA A 535 -8.88 39.27 36.26
C ALA A 535 -8.72 38.78 34.81
N GLU A 536 -8.14 39.58 33.93
CA GLU A 536 -7.76 39.18 32.56
C GLU A 536 -6.60 38.18 32.56
N LYS A 537 -5.52 38.43 33.33
CA LYS A 537 -4.45 37.44 33.52
C LYS A 537 -5.00 36.16 34.18
N LYS A 538 -6.00 36.21 35.09
CA LYS A 538 -6.72 35.01 35.59
C LYS A 538 -7.67 34.36 34.57
N LYS A 539 -8.31 35.11 33.67
CA LYS A 539 -9.09 34.55 32.55
C LYS A 539 -8.17 33.77 31.62
N LYS A 540 -7.11 34.42 31.12
CA LYS A 540 -6.09 33.79 30.25
C LYS A 540 -5.45 32.57 30.92
N LEU A 541 -5.07 32.63 32.21
CA LEU A 541 -4.59 31.45 32.95
C LEU A 541 -5.65 30.35 33.08
N LYS A 542 -6.93 30.70 33.28
CA LYS A 542 -8.03 29.73 33.40
C LYS A 542 -8.42 29.14 32.05
N GLU A 543 -8.27 29.87 30.96
CA GLU A 543 -8.48 29.41 29.58
C GLU A 543 -7.35 28.44 29.18
N MET A 544 -6.09 28.78 29.48
CA MET A 544 -4.94 27.86 29.34
C MET A 544 -5.11 26.61 30.22
N PHE A 545 -5.42 26.78 31.51
CA PHE A 545 -5.61 25.67 32.43
C PHE A 545 -6.82 24.80 32.07
N ASN A 546 -7.92 25.38 31.57
CA ASN A 546 -9.07 24.62 31.08
C ASN A 546 -8.70 23.83 29.81
N ALA A 547 -7.93 24.41 28.87
CA ALA A 547 -7.46 23.69 27.70
C ALA A 547 -6.62 22.45 28.10
N ASP A 548 -5.64 22.64 29.00
CA ASP A 548 -4.81 21.56 29.53
C ASP A 548 -5.63 20.50 30.33
N TYR A 549 -6.74 20.88 30.97
CA TYR A 549 -7.54 19.96 31.82
C TYR A 549 -8.79 19.34 31.18
N ASP A 550 -9.32 19.90 30.08
CA ASP A 550 -10.44 19.30 29.37
C ASP A 550 -9.98 18.21 28.37
N ASP A 551 -8.73 18.29 27.87
CA ASP A 551 -8.08 17.19 27.15
C ASP A 551 -7.79 15.97 28.06
N GLU A 552 -7.46 16.16 29.35
CA GLU A 552 -7.13 15.07 30.29
C GLU A 552 -8.35 14.39 30.97
N LYS A 553 -9.56 14.45 30.40
CA LYS A 553 -10.77 13.76 30.95
C LYS A 553 -11.12 12.40 30.32
N GLY A 554 -10.10 11.61 30.01
CA GLY A 554 -10.14 10.15 30.15
C GLY A 554 -11.15 9.35 29.28
N ALA A 555 -11.64 9.93 28.18
CA ALA A 555 -12.56 9.27 27.25
C ALA A 555 -11.83 8.46 26.16
N ASN A 556 -10.74 9.00 25.61
CA ASN A 556 -9.99 8.36 24.54
C ASN A 556 -9.01 7.30 25.07
N THR A 557 -8.77 6.27 24.29
CA THR A 557 -7.58 5.43 24.44
C THR A 557 -6.51 5.87 23.44
N PHE A 558 -5.24 5.53 23.68
CA PHE A 558 -4.14 5.74 22.73
C PHE A 558 -4.41 5.25 21.28
N TYR A 559 -5.32 4.29 21.10
CA TYR A 559 -5.77 3.86 19.77
C TYR A 559 -6.72 4.87 19.11
N ASP A 560 -7.56 5.52 19.90
CA ASP A 560 -8.50 6.54 19.46
C ASP A 560 -7.77 7.86 19.18
N ASP A 561 -6.79 8.25 19.99
CA ASP A 561 -5.93 9.42 19.73
C ASP A 561 -5.13 9.25 18.42
N LEU A 562 -4.54 8.07 18.20
CA LEU A 562 -3.86 7.72 16.95
C LEU A 562 -4.83 7.60 15.75
N LYS A 563 -6.14 7.40 16.01
CA LYS A 563 -7.18 7.43 14.97
C LYS A 563 -7.61 8.86 14.66
N ASN A 564 -7.73 9.71 15.69
CA ASN A 564 -8.18 11.10 15.58
C ASN A 564 -7.15 11.91 14.79
N THR A 565 -5.87 11.82 15.15
CA THR A 565 -4.74 12.39 14.38
C THR A 565 -4.68 11.89 12.93
N MET A 566 -5.03 10.62 12.66
CA MET A 566 -5.16 10.11 11.29
C MET A 566 -6.38 10.66 10.52
N THR A 567 -7.48 10.99 11.20
CA THR A 567 -8.63 11.65 10.57
C THR A 567 -8.40 13.14 10.37
N GLU A 568 -7.82 13.85 11.35
CA GLU A 568 -7.43 15.26 11.24
C GLU A 568 -6.51 15.49 10.04
N GLN A 569 -5.47 14.68 9.87
CA GLN A 569 -4.61 14.75 8.68
C GLN A 569 -5.37 14.46 7.38
N ALA A 570 -6.34 13.55 7.38
CA ALA A 570 -7.14 13.24 6.19
C ALA A 570 -8.13 14.37 5.84
N ASP A 571 -8.69 15.04 6.86
CA ASP A 571 -9.62 16.15 6.71
C ASP A 571 -8.89 17.47 6.36
N LEU A 572 -7.65 17.67 6.84
CA LEU A 572 -6.74 18.72 6.37
C LEU A 572 -6.41 18.54 4.89
N ASN A 573 -5.88 17.37 4.51
CA ASN A 573 -5.59 17.03 3.11
C ASN A 573 -6.84 17.20 2.21
N ARG A 574 -8.04 16.95 2.74
CA ARG A 574 -9.29 17.14 2.01
C ARG A 574 -9.57 18.63 1.78
N LYS A 575 -9.56 19.45 2.84
CA LYS A 575 -9.82 20.90 2.79
C LYS A 575 -8.86 21.61 1.82
N GLU A 576 -7.57 21.25 1.82
CA GLU A 576 -6.57 21.82 0.90
C GLU A 576 -6.91 21.64 -0.59
N PHE A 577 -7.64 20.58 -0.96
CA PHE A 577 -7.98 20.27 -2.35
C PHE A 577 -9.46 20.49 -2.72
N GLU A 578 -10.30 21.00 -1.82
CA GLU A 578 -11.72 21.24 -2.13
C GLU A 578 -11.97 22.47 -3.03
N ASN A 579 -11.09 23.47 -2.97
CA ASN A 579 -11.19 24.71 -3.77
C ASN A 579 -10.38 24.68 -5.09
N MET A 580 -9.87 23.51 -5.52
CA MET A 580 -9.06 23.38 -6.74
C MET A 580 -9.84 22.66 -7.86
N ASP A 581 -9.68 23.11 -9.11
CA ASP A 581 -10.17 22.39 -10.29
C ASP A 581 -9.63 20.95 -10.35
N ASP A 582 -10.47 20.03 -10.82
CA ASP A 582 -10.20 18.59 -10.79
C ASP A 582 -8.97 18.21 -11.66
N ASN A 583 -8.68 18.95 -12.73
CA ASN A 583 -7.47 18.72 -13.55
C ASN A 583 -6.20 19.15 -12.80
N VAL A 584 -6.24 20.33 -12.16
CA VAL A 584 -5.14 20.85 -11.33
C VAL A 584 -4.89 19.93 -10.13
N ARG A 585 -5.97 19.45 -9.51
CA ARG A 585 -5.98 18.50 -8.40
C ARG A 585 -5.36 17.16 -8.80
N VAL A 586 -5.77 16.55 -9.91
CA VAL A 586 -5.22 15.27 -10.40
C VAL A 586 -3.72 15.37 -10.74
N GLN A 587 -3.21 16.55 -11.13
CA GLN A 587 -1.78 16.76 -11.32
C GLN A 587 -0.98 16.77 -9.99
N TYR A 588 -1.58 17.16 -8.87
CA TYR A 588 -0.94 17.13 -7.54
C TYR A 588 -1.18 15.81 -6.79
N GLU A 589 -2.43 15.44 -6.59
CA GLU A 589 -2.90 14.26 -5.83
C GLU A 589 -2.63 12.96 -6.61
N GLY A 590 -2.77 13.01 -7.94
CA GLY A 590 -2.96 11.84 -8.81
C GLY A 590 -4.43 11.49 -9.00
N PHE A 591 -4.71 10.47 -9.79
CA PHE A 591 -6.07 9.96 -10.00
C PHE A 591 -6.58 9.31 -8.72
N ARG A 592 -7.57 9.95 -8.09
CA ARG A 592 -8.18 9.52 -6.82
C ARG A 592 -8.96 8.21 -6.98
N ALA A 593 -9.03 7.43 -5.90
CA ALA A 593 -9.85 6.22 -5.87
C ALA A 593 -11.33 6.55 -6.08
N GLY A 594 -12.02 5.75 -6.90
CA GLY A 594 -13.41 5.97 -7.30
C GLY A 594 -13.57 6.58 -8.70
N MET A 595 -12.57 7.29 -9.25
CA MET A 595 -12.65 7.75 -10.64
C MET A 595 -12.71 6.57 -11.62
N TYR A 596 -13.52 6.70 -12.67
CA TYR A 596 -13.43 5.85 -13.85
C TYR A 596 -12.32 6.40 -14.76
N VAL A 597 -11.42 5.54 -15.22
CA VAL A 597 -10.17 5.98 -15.87
C VAL A 597 -9.84 5.11 -17.08
N ARG A 598 -9.42 5.76 -18.17
CA ARG A 598 -8.76 5.15 -19.35
C ARG A 598 -7.25 5.20 -19.14
N ILE A 599 -6.57 4.06 -19.25
CA ILE A 599 -5.11 3.95 -19.23
C ILE A 599 -4.65 3.43 -20.58
N GLU A 600 -3.79 4.17 -21.26
CA GLU A 600 -3.19 3.78 -22.54
C GLU A 600 -1.78 3.24 -22.31
N LEU A 601 -1.48 2.09 -22.92
CA LEU A 601 -0.21 1.37 -22.80
C LEU A 601 0.35 1.04 -24.18
N SER A 602 1.57 1.51 -24.45
CA SER A 602 2.36 1.13 -25.64
C SER A 602 3.24 -0.08 -25.36
N GLY A 603 3.68 -0.75 -26.43
CA GLY A 603 4.63 -1.88 -26.32
C GLY A 603 4.01 -3.20 -25.85
N MET A 604 2.69 -3.39 -26.00
CA MET A 604 2.01 -4.59 -25.53
C MET A 604 2.20 -5.78 -26.48
N PRO A 605 2.59 -6.98 -26.02
CA PRO A 605 2.78 -8.14 -26.90
C PRO A 605 1.51 -8.57 -27.64
N CYS A 606 1.60 -8.86 -28.93
CA CYS A 606 0.46 -9.22 -29.79
C CYS A 606 -0.34 -10.44 -29.26
N GLU A 607 0.31 -11.34 -28.54
CA GLU A 607 -0.33 -12.52 -27.95
C GLU A 607 -1.33 -12.17 -26.86
N LEU A 608 -1.21 -11.02 -26.20
CA LEU A 608 -2.23 -10.54 -25.26
C LEU A 608 -3.55 -10.28 -25.99
N VAL A 609 -3.47 -9.63 -27.15
CA VAL A 609 -4.63 -9.20 -27.96
C VAL A 609 -5.27 -10.39 -28.67
N LYS A 610 -4.45 -11.29 -29.21
CA LYS A 610 -4.90 -12.51 -29.90
C LYS A 610 -5.50 -13.52 -28.92
N ASN A 611 -4.90 -13.67 -27.74
CA ASN A 611 -5.35 -14.62 -26.73
C ASN A 611 -6.25 -13.99 -25.65
N PHE A 612 -6.70 -12.74 -25.79
CA PHE A 612 -7.57 -12.07 -24.82
C PHE A 612 -8.82 -12.92 -24.50
N ASP A 613 -9.24 -12.95 -23.24
CA ASP A 613 -10.33 -13.81 -22.76
C ASP A 613 -11.08 -13.07 -21.63
N PRO A 614 -12.33 -12.62 -21.85
CA PRO A 614 -13.08 -11.85 -20.86
C PRO A 614 -13.41 -12.65 -19.58
N THR A 615 -13.27 -13.98 -19.59
CA THR A 615 -13.46 -14.80 -18.38
C THR A 615 -12.28 -14.73 -17.40
N TYR A 616 -11.12 -14.20 -17.84
CA TYR A 616 -9.93 -14.06 -17.01
C TYR A 616 -9.68 -12.57 -16.70
N PRO A 617 -9.89 -12.10 -15.47
CA PRO A 617 -9.82 -10.68 -15.15
C PRO A 617 -8.41 -10.12 -15.33
N VAL A 618 -8.30 -9.00 -16.04
CA VAL A 618 -7.07 -8.21 -16.12
C VAL A 618 -7.04 -7.23 -14.95
N ILE A 619 -5.90 -7.19 -14.26
CA ILE A 619 -5.67 -6.33 -13.10
C ILE A 619 -4.35 -5.61 -13.34
N ILE A 620 -4.41 -4.29 -13.20
CA ILE A 620 -3.27 -3.37 -13.20
C ILE A 620 -2.94 -3.07 -11.74
N GLY A 621 -1.70 -3.28 -11.33
CA GLY A 621 -1.19 -2.82 -10.04
C GLY A 621 -0.07 -1.81 -10.24
N GLY A 622 -0.21 -0.60 -9.71
CA GLY A 622 0.89 0.36 -9.69
C GLY A 622 2.02 -0.11 -8.78
N LEU A 623 3.25 0.13 -9.21
CA LEU A 623 4.49 -0.26 -8.54
C LEU A 623 5.05 0.94 -7.76
N LEU A 624 5.47 0.73 -6.52
CA LEU A 624 6.08 1.80 -5.73
C LEU A 624 7.51 2.09 -6.20
N PRO A 625 8.02 3.34 -6.04
CA PRO A 625 9.41 3.67 -6.27
C PRO A 625 10.34 2.70 -5.52
N GLY A 626 11.18 2.00 -6.27
CA GLY A 626 12.06 0.97 -5.74
C GLY A 626 11.63 -0.47 -6.00
N GLU A 627 10.34 -0.77 -6.22
CA GLU A 627 9.86 -2.13 -6.52
C GLU A 627 10.23 -2.62 -7.94
N ASP A 628 10.65 -1.71 -8.80
CA ASP A 628 11.26 -1.98 -10.11
C ASP A 628 12.62 -2.70 -9.98
N ASN A 629 13.33 -2.52 -8.86
CA ASN A 629 14.66 -3.10 -8.67
C ASN A 629 14.60 -4.60 -8.39
N ILE A 630 15.46 -5.38 -9.05
CA ILE A 630 15.63 -6.82 -8.79
C ILE A 630 16.83 -7.04 -7.86
N GLY A 631 16.58 -7.62 -6.69
CA GLY A 631 17.58 -7.82 -5.62
C GLY A 631 17.51 -9.21 -4.99
N TYR A 632 18.11 -9.38 -3.80
CA TYR A 632 17.91 -10.58 -2.99
C TYR A 632 16.96 -10.30 -1.83
N ILE A 633 15.85 -11.04 -1.81
CA ILE A 633 14.80 -10.92 -0.80
C ILE A 633 15.07 -11.93 0.32
N GLN A 634 15.18 -11.48 1.57
CA GLN A 634 15.15 -12.36 2.74
C GLN A 634 13.71 -12.58 3.19
N THR A 635 13.26 -13.84 3.29
CA THR A 635 11.87 -14.16 3.66
C THR A 635 11.78 -15.18 4.80
N ARG A 636 10.84 -14.99 5.73
CA ARG A 636 10.54 -15.91 6.85
C ARG A 636 9.60 -17.03 6.37
N PHE A 637 10.18 -17.97 5.64
CA PHE A 637 9.50 -18.99 4.85
C PHE A 637 9.16 -20.26 5.66
N LYS A 638 7.98 -20.85 5.43
CA LYS A 638 7.50 -22.07 6.10
C LYS A 638 6.67 -22.95 5.17
N LYS A 639 6.92 -24.26 5.18
CA LYS A 639 6.09 -25.24 4.47
C LYS A 639 4.65 -25.16 4.96
N HIS A 640 3.68 -25.14 4.03
CA HIS A 640 2.27 -25.12 4.40
C HIS A 640 1.85 -26.41 5.11
N ARG A 641 0.92 -26.32 6.07
CA ARG A 641 0.53 -27.44 6.95
C ARG A 641 0.00 -28.65 6.17
N TRP A 642 -0.80 -28.41 5.13
CA TRP A 642 -1.39 -29.47 4.29
C TRP A 642 -0.59 -29.80 3.04
N PHE A 643 0.54 -29.13 2.80
CA PHE A 643 1.42 -29.54 1.72
C PHE A 643 2.21 -30.79 2.14
N ASP A 644 2.08 -31.85 1.37
CA ASP A 644 2.65 -33.18 1.65
C ASP A 644 4.19 -33.15 1.71
N LYS A 645 4.82 -32.96 0.54
CA LYS A 645 6.27 -33.03 0.32
C LYS A 645 7.03 -31.92 1.08
N ILE A 646 8.24 -32.23 1.58
CA ILE A 646 9.17 -31.18 2.00
C ILE A 646 9.81 -30.48 0.80
N LEU A 647 10.09 -29.18 0.93
CA LEU A 647 10.71 -28.39 -0.13
C LEU A 647 12.24 -28.47 -0.04
N LYS A 648 12.90 -28.56 -1.21
CA LYS A 648 14.35 -28.78 -1.35
C LYS A 648 15.04 -27.47 -1.71
N ASN A 649 16.21 -27.23 -1.11
CA ASN A 649 17.03 -26.06 -1.39
C ASN A 649 17.54 -26.09 -2.85
N ARG A 650 17.41 -24.97 -3.57
CA ARG A 650 17.67 -24.84 -5.02
C ARG A 650 16.82 -25.78 -5.89
N ASP A 651 15.58 -26.08 -5.49
CA ASP A 651 14.52 -26.50 -6.42
C ASP A 651 13.68 -25.26 -6.79
N PRO A 652 13.19 -25.14 -8.03
CA PRO A 652 12.41 -23.98 -8.45
C PRO A 652 11.03 -23.95 -7.78
N LEU A 653 10.58 -22.74 -7.44
CA LEU A 653 9.27 -22.47 -6.87
C LEU A 653 8.67 -21.21 -7.48
N ILE A 654 7.36 -21.25 -7.68
CA ILE A 654 6.56 -20.11 -8.15
C ILE A 654 6.15 -19.32 -6.90
N VAL A 655 6.52 -18.05 -6.87
CA VAL A 655 6.27 -17.10 -5.78
C VAL A 655 5.25 -16.07 -6.26
N SER A 656 4.27 -15.79 -5.41
CA SER A 656 3.40 -14.61 -5.49
C SER A 656 3.82 -13.67 -4.37
N LEU A 657 4.28 -12.47 -4.74
CA LEU A 657 4.87 -11.48 -3.85
C LEU A 657 4.55 -10.09 -4.44
N GLY A 658 3.79 -9.29 -3.69
CA GLY A 658 3.10 -8.13 -4.25
C GLY A 658 2.19 -8.50 -5.42
N TRP A 659 2.14 -7.65 -6.44
CA TRP A 659 1.43 -7.92 -7.70
C TRP A 659 2.06 -9.03 -8.54
N ARG A 660 3.38 -9.24 -8.41
CA ARG A 660 4.16 -10.06 -9.34
C ARG A 660 4.09 -11.55 -8.99
N ARG A 661 3.95 -12.37 -10.03
CA ARG A 661 3.98 -13.83 -9.99
C ARG A 661 5.18 -14.31 -10.79
N PHE A 662 6.17 -14.92 -10.15
CA PHE A 662 7.43 -15.32 -10.80
C PHE A 662 8.00 -16.62 -10.23
N GLN A 663 8.77 -17.35 -11.03
CA GLN A 663 9.52 -18.52 -10.63
C GLN A 663 10.96 -18.14 -10.26
N THR A 664 11.43 -18.64 -9.12
CA THR A 664 12.78 -18.41 -8.58
C THR A 664 13.33 -19.67 -7.89
N MET A 665 14.61 -19.70 -7.53
CA MET A 665 15.28 -20.84 -6.88
C MET A 665 15.71 -20.48 -5.44
N PRO A 666 14.80 -20.56 -4.45
CA PRO A 666 15.09 -20.13 -3.09
C PRO A 666 16.17 -20.97 -2.40
N LEU A 667 17.05 -20.27 -1.70
CA LEU A 667 18.13 -20.82 -0.89
C LEU A 667 17.73 -20.82 0.60
N TYR A 668 17.36 -22.00 1.10
CA TYR A 668 16.95 -22.16 2.50
C TYR A 668 18.13 -22.13 3.47
N SER A 669 17.96 -21.41 4.58
CA SER A 669 18.91 -21.26 5.67
C SER A 669 18.23 -21.13 7.04
N VAL A 670 19.03 -21.26 8.11
CA VAL A 670 18.65 -20.93 9.49
C VAL A 670 19.80 -20.12 10.09
N GLN A 671 19.46 -19.07 10.84
CA GLN A 671 20.43 -18.31 11.61
C GLN A 671 20.92 -19.17 12.79
N ASP A 672 22.19 -19.55 12.80
CA ASP A 672 22.85 -20.13 13.98
C ASP A 672 23.11 -19.02 15.02
N HIS A 673 23.24 -19.37 16.32
CA HIS A 673 23.40 -18.42 17.44
C HIS A 673 24.50 -17.36 17.25
N ASN A 674 25.50 -17.62 16.40
CA ASN A 674 26.56 -16.67 16.01
C ASN A 674 26.10 -15.71 14.89
N GLY A 675 24.82 -15.32 14.85
CA GLY A 675 24.20 -14.45 13.82
C GLY A 675 24.17 -15.00 12.39
N ARG A 676 24.77 -16.16 12.12
CA ARG A 676 25.17 -16.60 10.77
C ARG A 676 24.13 -17.46 10.08
N PHE A 677 23.76 -17.10 8.84
CA PHE A 677 22.85 -17.89 8.01
C PHE A 677 23.51 -19.17 7.49
N ARG A 678 23.21 -20.30 8.16
CA ARG A 678 23.62 -21.64 7.74
C ARG A 678 22.57 -22.26 6.82
N SER A 679 22.96 -22.58 5.60
CA SER A 679 22.12 -23.25 4.61
C SER A 679 21.60 -24.62 5.09
N LEU A 680 20.35 -24.92 4.76
CA LEU A 680 19.69 -26.22 4.93
C LEU A 680 19.65 -26.98 3.60
N LYS A 681 19.44 -28.30 3.64
CA LYS A 681 19.14 -29.09 2.43
C LYS A 681 17.65 -29.04 2.03
N TYR A 682 16.78 -28.88 3.02
CA TYR A 682 15.32 -28.87 2.89
C TYR A 682 14.71 -27.90 3.89
N THR A 683 13.48 -27.44 3.65
CA THR A 683 12.67 -26.76 4.66
C THR A 683 12.38 -27.67 5.86
N PRO A 684 12.42 -27.17 7.10
CA PRO A 684 11.83 -27.88 8.24
C PRO A 684 10.34 -28.17 7.99
N GLN A 685 9.81 -29.26 8.55
CA GLN A 685 8.41 -29.65 8.30
C GLN A 685 7.37 -28.69 8.89
N HIS A 686 7.65 -28.09 10.06
CA HIS A 686 6.69 -27.27 10.81
C HIS A 686 7.26 -25.94 11.35
N LEU A 687 8.58 -25.74 11.27
CA LEU A 687 9.27 -24.52 11.70
C LEU A 687 9.43 -23.54 10.53
N HIS A 688 9.58 -22.25 10.84
CA HIS A 688 10.03 -21.26 9.86
C HIS A 688 11.54 -21.43 9.62
N CYS A 689 11.97 -21.04 8.43
CA CYS A 689 13.37 -20.91 8.01
C CYS A 689 13.53 -19.60 7.24
N ILE A 690 14.76 -19.16 6.99
CA ILE A 690 15.02 -17.99 6.15
C ILE A 690 15.24 -18.50 4.73
N ALA A 691 14.43 -18.05 3.78
CA ALA A 691 14.63 -18.31 2.36
C ALA A 691 15.11 -17.03 1.69
N THR A 692 16.35 -17.07 1.20
CA THR A 692 16.91 -16.05 0.31
C THR A 692 16.52 -16.39 -1.12
N MET A 693 15.97 -15.44 -1.87
CA MET A 693 15.62 -15.64 -3.28
C MET A 693 15.98 -14.40 -4.10
N TYR A 694 16.19 -14.58 -5.41
CA TYR A 694 16.40 -13.47 -6.35
C TYR A 694 15.06 -13.11 -6.99
N GLY A 695 14.75 -11.80 -7.05
CA GLY A 695 13.47 -11.31 -7.53
C GLY A 695 13.25 -9.81 -7.24
N PRO A 696 12.09 -9.25 -7.63
CA PRO A 696 11.72 -7.86 -7.38
C PRO A 696 11.73 -7.53 -5.89
N VAL A 697 12.32 -6.39 -5.55
CA VAL A 697 12.25 -5.79 -4.22
C VAL A 697 10.80 -5.41 -3.93
N THR A 698 10.32 -5.67 -2.72
CA THR A 698 8.97 -5.26 -2.23
C THR A 698 9.05 -4.95 -0.75
N PRO A 699 8.27 -4.01 -0.20
CA PRO A 699 8.35 -3.58 1.20
C PRO A 699 8.42 -4.74 2.23
N PRO A 700 9.21 -4.59 3.32
CA PRO A 700 9.28 -5.60 4.38
C PRO A 700 7.91 -5.80 5.05
N SER A 701 7.72 -6.94 5.70
CA SER A 701 6.42 -7.41 6.21
C SER A 701 5.36 -7.75 5.14
N THR A 702 5.65 -7.59 3.84
CA THR A 702 4.77 -8.08 2.75
C THR A 702 4.61 -9.60 2.82
N GLY A 703 3.37 -10.08 2.66
CA GLY A 703 3.04 -11.52 2.67
C GLY A 703 3.43 -12.23 1.37
N LEU A 704 3.92 -13.47 1.50
CA LEU A 704 4.36 -14.31 0.39
C LEU A 704 3.61 -15.63 0.35
N LEU A 705 3.18 -16.04 -0.85
CA LEU A 705 2.66 -17.37 -1.15
C LEU A 705 3.58 -18.08 -2.14
N ALA A 706 3.84 -19.38 -1.93
CA ALA A 706 4.67 -20.18 -2.83
C ALA A 706 3.96 -21.48 -3.28
N ILE A 707 4.04 -21.77 -4.56
CA ILE A 707 3.39 -22.87 -5.29
C ILE A 707 4.46 -23.67 -6.03
N GLN A 708 4.32 -25.00 -6.11
CA GLN A 708 5.29 -25.85 -6.82
C GLN A 708 5.01 -25.96 -8.33
N SER A 709 3.74 -25.95 -8.73
CA SER A 709 3.30 -26.08 -10.12
C SER A 709 1.88 -25.53 -10.24
N VAL A 710 1.58 -24.84 -11.35
CA VAL A 710 0.24 -24.32 -11.65
C VAL A 710 -0.56 -25.33 -12.49
N ALA A 711 0.08 -25.90 -13.52
CA ALA A 711 -0.52 -26.82 -14.48
C ALA A 711 -0.98 -28.17 -13.89
N ASP A 712 -0.40 -28.61 -12.76
CA ASP A 712 -0.72 -29.90 -12.14
C ASP A 712 -2.12 -29.90 -11.49
N LYS A 713 -3.15 -30.26 -12.28
CA LYS A 713 -4.55 -30.53 -11.85
C LYS A 713 -4.69 -31.78 -10.98
N THR A 714 -3.84 -31.94 -9.96
CA THR A 714 -3.91 -33.04 -8.99
C THR A 714 -4.86 -32.71 -7.84
N ALA A 715 -5.49 -33.73 -7.25
CA ALA A 715 -6.35 -33.59 -6.07
C ALA A 715 -5.58 -33.26 -4.76
N LYS A 716 -4.27 -32.95 -4.83
CA LYS A 716 -3.45 -32.57 -3.68
C LYS A 716 -3.43 -31.05 -3.49
N PHE A 717 -3.20 -30.61 -2.26
CA PHE A 717 -3.13 -29.19 -1.93
C PHE A 717 -1.95 -28.51 -2.65
N ARG A 718 -2.23 -27.45 -3.43
CA ARG A 718 -1.26 -26.85 -4.38
C ARG A 718 -0.33 -25.79 -3.77
N ILE A 719 -0.77 -25.04 -2.76
CA ILE A 719 0.08 -24.04 -2.09
C ILE A 719 1.10 -24.79 -1.21
N ALA A 720 2.38 -24.64 -1.56
CA ALA A 720 3.47 -25.42 -1.00
C ALA A 720 4.03 -24.80 0.29
N ALA A 721 4.06 -23.46 0.36
CA ALA A 721 4.60 -22.72 1.49
C ALA A 721 3.97 -21.32 1.58
N THR A 722 4.11 -20.73 2.77
CA THR A 722 3.79 -19.32 3.05
C THR A 722 5.00 -18.65 3.67
N GLY A 723 5.08 -17.33 3.55
CA GLY A 723 6.16 -16.54 4.11
C GLY A 723 5.79 -15.07 4.29
N VAL A 724 6.77 -14.31 4.78
CA VAL A 724 6.70 -12.86 4.94
C VAL A 724 8.08 -12.31 4.59
N VAL A 725 8.17 -11.19 3.86
CA VAL A 725 9.43 -10.49 3.60
C VAL A 725 9.99 -9.94 4.91
N VAL A 726 11.29 -10.15 5.16
CA VAL A 726 11.98 -9.69 6.36
C VAL A 726 12.93 -8.55 6.04
N ASP A 727 13.73 -8.70 4.99
CA ASP A 727 14.87 -7.84 4.71
C ASP A 727 15.19 -7.80 3.20
N LEU A 728 15.87 -6.75 2.76
CA LEU A 728 16.03 -6.37 1.35
C LEU A 728 17.50 -6.03 1.04
N ASP A 729 18.24 -7.03 0.57
CA ASP A 729 19.70 -6.97 0.43
C ASP A 729 20.17 -6.96 -1.02
N LYS A 730 21.19 -6.15 -1.32
CA LYS A 730 21.98 -6.30 -2.56
C LYS A 730 22.95 -7.49 -2.51
N SER A 731 23.31 -8.00 -1.32
CA SER A 731 24.13 -9.24 -1.19
C SER A 731 23.96 -9.94 0.16
N ILE A 732 23.79 -11.27 0.19
CA ILE A 732 23.60 -12.05 1.44
C ILE A 732 24.62 -13.18 1.54
N LYS A 733 25.36 -13.21 2.65
CA LYS A 733 26.43 -14.20 2.91
C LYS A 733 25.91 -15.48 3.59
N VAL A 734 25.09 -16.26 2.87
CA VAL A 734 24.67 -17.59 3.35
C VAL A 734 25.85 -18.58 3.25
N VAL A 735 26.04 -19.44 4.26
CA VAL A 735 27.12 -20.45 4.26
C VAL A 735 26.62 -21.89 4.32
N LYS A 736 27.33 -22.79 3.63
CA LYS A 736 27.22 -24.24 3.78
C LYS A 736 28.29 -24.72 4.75
N LYS A 737 27.88 -25.55 5.71
CA LYS A 737 28.80 -26.23 6.62
C LYS A 737 29.53 -27.35 5.88
N LEU A 738 30.85 -27.25 5.79
CA LEU A 738 31.73 -28.28 5.24
C LEU A 738 32.48 -28.97 6.39
N LYS A 739 32.83 -30.23 6.22
CA LYS A 739 33.71 -30.97 7.13
C LYS A 739 34.86 -31.53 6.33
N LEU A 740 36.07 -31.10 6.63
CA LEU A 740 37.28 -31.82 6.22
C LEU A 740 37.47 -32.95 7.22
N VAL A 741 37.69 -34.18 6.73
CA VAL A 741 37.67 -35.41 7.53
C VAL A 741 38.99 -36.14 7.36
N GLY A 742 39.62 -36.56 8.46
CA GLY A 742 40.89 -37.28 8.45
C GLY A 742 40.91 -38.42 9.46
N THR A 743 41.92 -39.28 9.31
CA THR A 743 42.14 -40.45 10.18
C THR A 743 43.50 -40.36 10.87
N PRO A 744 43.64 -40.85 12.11
CA PRO A 744 44.93 -40.90 12.80
C PRO A 744 45.87 -41.90 12.12
N LEU A 745 47.08 -41.45 11.78
CA LEU A 745 48.19 -42.27 11.30
C LEU A 745 49.02 -42.85 12.45
N LYS A 746 49.34 -42.03 13.46
CA LYS A 746 50.13 -42.43 14.64
C LYS A 746 49.71 -41.61 15.85
N ILE A 747 49.53 -42.26 17.01
CA ILE A 747 48.95 -41.64 18.21
C ILE A 747 49.93 -41.79 19.38
N PHE A 748 50.21 -40.70 20.09
CA PHE A 748 51.09 -40.66 21.26
C PHE A 748 50.26 -40.58 22.56
N LYS A 749 50.47 -39.55 23.39
CA LYS A 749 49.61 -39.21 24.53
C LYS A 749 48.60 -38.13 24.12
N ASN A 750 49.02 -36.88 24.08
CA ASN A 750 48.21 -35.71 23.69
C ASN A 750 48.49 -35.23 22.25
N THR A 751 49.29 -35.96 21.48
CA THR A 751 49.61 -35.64 20.08
C THR A 751 49.29 -36.81 19.17
N ALA A 752 48.92 -36.51 17.93
CA ALA A 752 48.77 -37.50 16.88
C ALA A 752 49.22 -36.93 15.52
N PHE A 753 49.63 -37.82 14.63
CA PHE A 753 49.77 -37.55 13.20
C PHE A 753 48.46 -37.94 12.51
N VAL A 754 47.96 -37.09 11.63
CA VAL A 754 46.66 -37.24 10.95
C VAL A 754 46.89 -37.27 9.44
N LYS A 755 46.16 -38.13 8.71
CA LYS A 755 46.22 -38.27 7.25
C LYS A 755 44.84 -38.17 6.60
N GLY A 756 44.81 -37.86 5.31
CA GLY A 756 43.59 -37.91 4.47
C GLY A 756 42.58 -36.78 4.67
N MET A 757 42.90 -35.74 5.46
CA MET A 757 42.10 -34.51 5.57
C MET A 757 42.49 -33.45 4.53
N PHE A 758 43.75 -33.52 4.09
CA PHE A 758 44.40 -32.66 3.12
C PHE A 758 45.26 -33.56 2.22
N ASN A 759 45.55 -33.09 1.01
CA ASN A 759 46.39 -33.74 0.02
C ASN A 759 47.82 -33.17 0.04
N THR A 760 47.96 -31.86 0.28
CA THR A 760 49.21 -31.12 0.08
C THR A 760 49.66 -30.39 1.35
N ALA A 761 50.97 -30.28 1.59
CA ALA A 761 51.52 -29.57 2.75
C ALA A 761 51.14 -28.07 2.80
N LEU A 762 50.92 -27.44 1.64
CA LEU A 762 50.43 -26.06 1.50
C LEU A 762 49.01 -25.89 2.05
N GLU A 763 48.13 -26.88 1.87
CA GLU A 763 46.79 -26.86 2.45
C GLU A 763 46.88 -26.95 3.98
N VAL A 764 47.75 -27.83 4.50
CA VAL A 764 47.99 -27.93 5.95
C VAL A 764 48.50 -26.59 6.51
N ALA A 765 49.42 -25.91 5.83
CA ALA A 765 49.92 -24.60 6.26
C ALA A 765 48.79 -23.55 6.29
N LYS A 766 47.92 -23.52 5.27
CA LYS A 766 46.72 -22.65 5.23
C LYS A 766 45.70 -22.97 6.34
N PHE A 767 45.75 -24.17 6.92
CA PHE A 767 44.94 -24.58 8.07
C PHE A 767 45.77 -24.78 9.35
N GLU A 768 46.99 -24.23 9.44
CA GLU A 768 47.77 -24.29 10.67
C GLU A 768 47.08 -23.48 11.79
N GLY A 769 47.13 -23.98 13.03
CA GLY A 769 46.36 -23.42 14.14
C GLY A 769 44.85 -23.68 14.10
N ALA A 770 44.30 -24.27 13.03
CA ALA A 770 42.86 -24.51 12.91
C ALA A 770 42.33 -25.49 13.98
N SER A 771 41.12 -25.22 14.48
CA SER A 771 40.46 -26.09 15.47
C SER A 771 39.84 -27.33 14.83
N ILE A 772 40.11 -28.48 15.44
CA ILE A 772 39.62 -29.80 15.04
C ILE A 772 38.95 -30.51 16.21
N ARG A 773 38.13 -31.52 15.92
CA ARG A 773 37.49 -32.35 16.96
C ARG A 773 37.32 -33.78 16.47
N THR A 774 37.42 -34.76 17.37
CA THR A 774 37.04 -36.15 17.06
C THR A 774 35.52 -36.35 17.12
N VAL A 775 35.04 -37.46 16.56
CA VAL A 775 33.65 -37.93 16.77
C VAL A 775 33.41 -38.24 18.27
N SER A 776 34.42 -38.72 19.00
CA SER A 776 34.36 -38.89 20.46
C SER A 776 34.34 -37.57 21.26
N GLY A 777 34.42 -36.41 20.60
CA GLY A 777 34.21 -35.09 21.20
C GLY A 777 35.48 -34.34 21.63
N ILE A 778 36.62 -35.02 21.72
CA ILE A 778 37.93 -34.47 22.11
C ILE A 778 38.32 -33.34 21.15
N ARG A 779 38.60 -32.14 21.68
CA ARG A 779 39.07 -30.98 20.90
C ARG A 779 40.57 -31.09 20.63
N GLY A 780 41.01 -30.43 19.56
CA GLY A 780 42.42 -30.34 19.21
C GLY A 780 42.71 -29.21 18.24
N GLN A 781 43.98 -29.10 17.86
CA GLN A 781 44.50 -28.07 16.96
C GLN A 781 45.48 -28.67 15.94
N VAL A 782 45.44 -28.20 14.69
CA VAL A 782 46.49 -28.42 13.69
C VAL A 782 47.76 -27.68 14.13
N LYS A 783 48.93 -28.33 14.09
CA LYS A 783 50.19 -27.75 14.62
C LYS A 783 51.36 -27.64 13.65
N LYS A 784 51.52 -28.53 12.66
CA LYS A 784 52.47 -28.39 11.53
C LYS A 784 52.26 -29.48 10.48
N ALA A 785 52.55 -29.21 9.21
CA ALA A 785 52.69 -30.22 8.17
C ALA A 785 53.81 -31.24 8.47
N LEU A 786 53.67 -32.46 7.94
CA LEU A 786 54.70 -33.49 7.90
C LEU A 786 55.29 -33.56 6.49
N LYS A 787 56.59 -33.90 6.37
CA LYS A 787 57.27 -34.03 5.07
C LYS A 787 56.80 -35.26 4.29
N ALA A 788 56.41 -36.33 4.99
CA ALA A 788 55.83 -37.54 4.41
C ALA A 788 54.85 -38.22 5.40
N PRO A 789 53.74 -38.82 4.92
CA PRO A 789 53.20 -38.67 3.57
C PRO A 789 52.66 -37.23 3.34
N PRO A 790 52.50 -36.79 2.08
CA PRO A 790 51.97 -35.46 1.78
C PRO A 790 50.55 -35.27 2.34
N GLY A 791 50.20 -34.03 2.70
CA GLY A 791 48.92 -33.69 3.32
C GLY A 791 48.73 -34.17 4.76
N ALA A 792 49.65 -35.00 5.29
CA ALA A 792 49.62 -35.40 6.69
C ALA A 792 50.18 -34.31 7.61
N PHE A 793 49.69 -34.26 8.84
CA PHE A 793 50.02 -33.19 9.79
C PHE A 793 50.09 -33.67 11.24
N ARG A 794 50.88 -32.95 12.04
CA ARG A 794 50.90 -33.07 13.51
C ARG A 794 49.74 -32.27 14.10
N ALA A 795 49.01 -32.90 15.01
CA ALA A 795 47.95 -32.30 15.79
C ALA A 795 48.18 -32.50 17.31
N THR A 796 47.67 -31.57 18.11
CA THR A 796 47.56 -31.67 19.58
C THR A 796 46.09 -31.81 19.98
N PHE A 797 45.80 -32.67 20.96
CA PHE A 797 44.46 -32.96 21.48
C PHE A 797 44.43 -32.88 23.02
N GLU A 798 43.25 -32.66 23.59
CA GLU A 798 43.03 -32.60 25.04
C GLU A 798 43.37 -33.93 25.75
N ASP A 799 43.03 -35.06 25.13
CA ASP A 799 43.29 -36.41 25.63
C ASP A 799 43.61 -37.37 24.46
N LYS A 800 44.02 -38.59 24.78
CA LYS A 800 44.44 -39.62 23.83
C LYS A 800 43.26 -40.16 23.02
N ILE A 801 43.21 -39.73 21.75
CA ILE A 801 42.33 -40.27 20.72
C ILE A 801 42.59 -41.76 20.44
N LEU A 802 41.61 -42.46 19.85
CA LEU A 802 41.72 -43.86 19.44
C LEU A 802 42.06 -43.99 17.93
N THR A 803 42.60 -45.13 17.51
CA THR A 803 42.82 -45.42 16.07
C THR A 803 41.52 -45.47 15.26
N SER A 804 40.39 -45.75 15.91
CA SER A 804 39.05 -45.73 15.35
C SER A 804 38.38 -44.35 15.35
N ASP A 805 39.01 -43.31 15.91
CA ASP A 805 38.43 -41.96 15.90
C ASP A 805 38.53 -41.32 14.52
N ILE A 806 37.38 -40.86 14.02
CA ILE A 806 37.33 -39.95 12.87
C ILE A 806 37.54 -38.51 13.39
N ILE A 807 38.52 -37.83 12.79
CA ILE A 807 38.91 -36.45 13.13
C ILE A 807 38.31 -35.52 12.08
N PHE A 808 37.72 -34.38 12.47
CA PHE A 808 37.21 -33.40 11.51
C PHE A 808 37.55 -31.96 11.88
N CYS A 809 37.82 -31.15 10.84
CA CYS A 809 37.72 -29.70 10.92
C CYS A 809 36.30 -29.25 10.54
N ARG A 810 35.80 -28.16 11.14
CA ARG A 810 34.48 -27.58 10.82
C ARG A 810 34.65 -26.28 10.04
N THR A 811 34.64 -26.38 8.71
CA THR A 811 34.78 -25.23 7.81
C THR A 811 33.41 -24.75 7.31
N TRP A 812 33.39 -23.55 6.73
CA TRP A 812 32.19 -22.89 6.27
C TRP A 812 32.47 -22.28 4.90
N TYR A 813 31.70 -22.69 3.90
CA TYR A 813 31.86 -22.27 2.51
C TYR A 813 30.70 -21.35 2.13
N PRO A 814 30.93 -20.14 1.59
CA PRO A 814 29.85 -19.26 1.15
C PRO A 814 29.05 -19.90 0.01
N LEU A 815 27.74 -19.71 -0.02
CA LEU A 815 26.88 -20.10 -1.14
C LEU A 815 26.23 -18.86 -1.73
N GLU A 816 26.45 -18.65 -3.01
CA GLU A 816 25.68 -17.70 -3.81
C GLU A 816 24.24 -18.21 -4.01
N CYS A 817 23.30 -17.28 -4.10
CA CYS A 817 21.93 -17.57 -4.51
C CYS A 817 21.85 -17.51 -6.05
N PRO A 818 21.25 -18.51 -6.73
CA PRO A 818 21.08 -18.45 -8.18
C PRO A 818 20.23 -17.23 -8.57
N LYS A 819 20.72 -16.43 -9.54
CA LYS A 819 20.01 -15.29 -10.10
C LYS A 819 18.95 -15.74 -11.12
N LEU A 820 17.98 -16.55 -10.69
CA LEU A 820 16.84 -16.93 -11.51
C LEU A 820 15.63 -16.07 -11.15
N TYR A 821 15.16 -15.30 -12.13
CA TYR A 821 13.86 -14.63 -12.14
C TYR A 821 13.18 -14.97 -13.48
N ASN A 822 11.96 -15.49 -13.42
CA ASN A 822 11.17 -15.83 -14.60
C ASN A 822 9.69 -15.48 -14.31
N PRO A 823 9.13 -14.40 -14.87
CA PRO A 823 7.73 -14.04 -14.63
C PRO A 823 6.76 -15.12 -15.14
N LEU A 824 5.50 -15.07 -14.71
CA LEU A 824 4.44 -15.96 -15.20
C LEU A 824 3.51 -15.22 -16.17
N PRO A 825 3.79 -15.20 -17.49
CA PRO A 825 2.92 -14.61 -18.50
C PRO A 825 1.68 -15.48 -18.76
N THR A 826 0.74 -15.54 -17.80
CA THR A 826 -0.47 -16.36 -17.92
C THR A 826 -1.51 -15.80 -18.90
N LEU A 827 -1.44 -14.50 -19.23
CA LEU A 827 -2.38 -13.84 -20.14
C LEU A 827 -1.96 -14.02 -21.61
N LEU A 828 -0.65 -14.07 -21.89
CA LEU A 828 -0.10 -14.28 -23.24
C LEU A 828 -0.32 -15.69 -23.78
N LEU A 829 -0.59 -16.66 -22.91
CA LEU A 829 -0.91 -18.03 -23.33
C LEU A 829 -2.28 -18.10 -24.03
N GLN A 830 -2.37 -18.97 -25.04
CA GLN A 830 -3.60 -19.30 -25.77
C GLN A 830 -4.79 -19.56 -24.83
N ARG A 831 -6.00 -19.13 -25.24
CA ARG A 831 -7.25 -19.16 -24.46
C ARG A 831 -7.42 -20.45 -23.64
N GLY A 832 -7.27 -21.63 -24.25
CA GLY A 832 -7.36 -22.93 -23.56
C GLY A 832 -6.18 -23.33 -22.65
N MET A 833 -5.00 -22.71 -22.80
CA MET A 833 -3.75 -23.09 -22.12
C MET A 833 -3.31 -22.15 -20.99
N LYS A 834 -4.03 -21.05 -20.71
CA LYS A 834 -3.70 -20.07 -19.63
C LYS A 834 -3.47 -20.70 -18.25
N GLN A 835 -4.16 -21.80 -17.96
CA GLN A 835 -4.06 -22.56 -16.71
C GLN A 835 -2.93 -23.60 -16.68
N THR A 836 -2.25 -23.85 -17.80
CA THR A 836 -1.25 -24.93 -17.97
C THR A 836 0.19 -24.43 -18.17
N TRP A 837 0.51 -23.20 -17.74
CA TRP A 837 1.88 -22.66 -17.76
C TRP A 837 2.89 -23.61 -17.10
N ARG A 838 4.02 -23.85 -17.78
CA ARG A 838 5.12 -24.71 -17.34
C ARG A 838 6.45 -23.95 -17.38
N GLY A 839 6.99 -23.66 -16.20
CA GLY A 839 8.36 -23.18 -16.04
C GLY A 839 9.37 -24.32 -15.82
N MET A 840 10.49 -23.99 -15.17
CA MET A 840 11.54 -24.93 -14.78
C MET A 840 10.97 -26.09 -13.95
N ARG A 841 11.22 -27.33 -14.38
CA ARG A 841 10.81 -28.56 -13.68
C ARG A 841 11.61 -28.75 -12.39
N THR A 842 10.99 -29.39 -11.38
CA THR A 842 11.70 -29.75 -10.14
C THR A 842 12.67 -30.90 -10.37
N VAL A 843 13.71 -31.02 -9.51
CA VAL A 843 14.71 -32.09 -9.64
C VAL A 843 14.10 -33.50 -9.49
N GLY A 844 12.95 -33.60 -8.81
CA GLY A 844 12.17 -34.84 -8.72
C GLY A 844 11.37 -35.18 -9.98
N GLN A 845 10.95 -34.19 -10.77
CA GLN A 845 10.33 -34.41 -12.09
C GLN A 845 11.40 -34.75 -13.13
N ILE A 846 12.44 -33.92 -13.25
CA ILE A 846 13.56 -34.12 -14.19
C ILE A 846 14.10 -35.57 -14.11
N ARG A 847 14.42 -36.04 -12.91
CA ARG A 847 14.90 -37.42 -12.68
C ARG A 847 13.89 -38.52 -12.99
N LYS A 848 12.59 -38.24 -12.90
CA LYS A 848 11.56 -39.20 -13.30
C LYS A 848 11.47 -39.26 -14.82
N ASP A 849 11.45 -38.11 -15.46
CA ASP A 849 11.31 -37.97 -16.91
C ASP A 849 12.57 -38.53 -17.64
N GLU A 850 13.75 -38.38 -17.05
CA GLU A 850 15.03 -38.95 -17.50
C GLU A 850 15.32 -40.37 -16.94
N ASN A 851 14.41 -40.94 -16.13
CA ASN A 851 14.56 -42.23 -15.43
C ASN A 851 15.81 -42.39 -14.53
N ILE A 852 16.46 -41.30 -14.12
CA ILE A 852 17.68 -41.30 -13.29
C ILE A 852 17.37 -41.64 -11.83
N GLN A 853 17.76 -42.85 -11.41
CA GLN A 853 17.64 -43.29 -10.02
C GLN A 853 18.56 -42.52 -9.05
N ASN A 854 18.06 -42.25 -7.84
CA ASN A 854 18.80 -41.51 -6.82
C ASN A 854 19.78 -42.42 -6.05
N VAL A 855 21.00 -42.58 -6.55
CA VAL A 855 22.08 -43.32 -5.88
C VAL A 855 22.38 -42.72 -4.50
N GLN A 856 22.23 -43.52 -3.44
CA GLN A 856 22.50 -43.12 -2.05
C GLN A 856 23.82 -43.72 -1.56
N ASN A 857 24.63 -42.92 -0.86
CA ASN A 857 25.86 -43.42 -0.24
C ASN A 857 25.53 -44.34 0.95
N LYS A 858 25.97 -45.61 0.87
CA LYS A 858 25.75 -46.67 1.86
C LYS A 858 26.31 -46.34 3.27
N ASP A 859 27.29 -45.45 3.37
CA ASP A 859 27.90 -45.00 4.63
C ASP A 859 27.17 -43.81 5.27
N SER A 860 26.30 -43.15 4.50
CA SER A 860 25.42 -42.08 5.00
C SER A 860 24.08 -42.59 5.54
N LEU A 861 23.79 -43.89 5.38
CA LEU A 861 22.58 -44.52 5.90
C LEU A 861 22.76 -44.86 7.39
N TYR A 862 21.83 -44.43 8.22
CA TYR A 862 21.80 -44.80 9.63
C TYR A 862 21.52 -46.29 9.80
N LYS A 863 22.34 -46.96 10.61
CA LYS A 863 22.22 -48.37 10.99
C LYS A 863 22.10 -48.45 12.52
N PRO A 864 21.38 -49.43 13.10
CA PRO A 864 21.41 -49.66 14.54
C PRO A 864 22.85 -49.98 14.98
N ILE A 865 23.26 -49.47 16.15
CA ILE A 865 24.63 -49.62 16.66
C ILE A 865 24.58 -50.36 18.00
N GLU A 866 24.87 -51.66 17.97
CA GLU A 866 25.05 -52.46 19.18
C GLU A 866 26.40 -52.13 19.83
N ARG A 867 26.39 -51.82 21.14
CA ARG A 867 27.59 -51.41 21.88
C ARG A 867 28.00 -52.48 22.88
N VAL A 868 29.08 -53.18 22.58
CA VAL A 868 29.71 -54.14 23.50
C VAL A 868 30.16 -53.43 24.78
N GLN A 869 29.93 -54.05 25.95
CA GLN A 869 30.34 -53.50 27.24
C GLN A 869 31.88 -53.42 27.34
N ARG A 870 32.42 -52.21 27.32
CA ARG A 870 33.87 -51.96 27.42
C ARG A 870 34.40 -52.31 28.81
N LYS A 871 35.09 -53.45 28.90
CA LYS A 871 35.90 -53.82 30.08
C LYS A 871 37.27 -53.16 29.95
N PHE A 872 37.73 -52.47 30.99
CA PHE A 872 39.05 -51.84 31.05
C PHE A 872 40.08 -52.80 31.66
N ASN A 873 41.34 -52.63 31.29
CA ASN A 873 42.45 -53.38 31.90
C ASN A 873 42.65 -52.96 33.37
N PRO A 874 43.07 -53.86 34.27
CA PRO A 874 43.39 -53.51 35.65
C PRO A 874 44.58 -52.55 35.73
N LEU A 875 44.63 -51.76 36.81
CA LEU A 875 45.72 -50.82 37.08
C LEU A 875 47.05 -51.57 37.22
N ARG A 876 48.03 -51.25 36.38
CA ARG A 876 49.39 -51.82 36.44
C ARG A 876 50.35 -50.78 37.01
N ILE A 877 50.69 -50.93 38.29
CA ILE A 877 51.68 -50.08 38.98
C ILE A 877 53.08 -50.37 38.40
N PRO A 878 53.91 -49.34 38.08
CA PRO A 878 55.29 -49.54 37.66
C PRO A 878 56.14 -50.22 38.75
N GLN A 879 57.02 -51.15 38.37
CA GLN A 879 57.81 -51.94 39.32
C GLN A 879 58.79 -51.13 40.19
N LYS A 880 59.23 -49.94 39.73
CA LYS A 880 60.00 -48.99 40.56
C LYS A 880 59.11 -48.48 41.69
N LEU A 881 58.05 -47.73 41.35
CA LEU A 881 57.05 -47.24 42.30
C LEU A 881 56.51 -48.32 43.25
N GLN A 882 56.28 -49.56 42.79
CA GLN A 882 55.83 -50.67 43.64
C GLN A 882 56.87 -51.08 44.71
N LYS A 883 58.17 -50.89 44.48
CA LYS A 883 59.21 -51.03 45.51
C LYS A 883 59.14 -49.88 46.51
N ASP A 884 59.07 -48.66 45.98
CA ASP A 884 59.19 -47.38 46.68
C ASP A 884 57.95 -47.03 47.53
N LEU A 885 56.79 -47.64 47.25
CA LEU A 885 55.57 -47.50 48.05
C LEU A 885 55.78 -47.94 49.51
N PRO A 886 55.36 -47.12 50.50
CA PRO A 886 55.34 -47.49 51.91
C PRO A 886 54.65 -48.83 52.20
N PHE A 887 55.13 -49.56 53.20
CA PHE A 887 54.69 -50.93 53.52
C PHE A 887 53.16 -51.09 53.65
N LYS A 888 52.46 -50.07 54.16
CA LYS A 888 50.99 -50.06 54.33
C LYS A 888 50.21 -49.93 53.01
N SER A 889 50.75 -49.24 52.00
CA SER A 889 50.09 -49.00 50.70
C SER A 889 50.57 -49.94 49.58
N LYS A 890 51.61 -50.73 49.83
CA LYS A 890 52.17 -51.72 48.91
C LYS A 890 51.17 -52.86 48.63
N PRO A 891 50.81 -53.14 47.36
CA PRO A 891 49.84 -54.19 47.05
C PRO A 891 50.41 -55.60 47.34
N LYS A 892 49.61 -56.43 48.01
CA LYS A 892 49.99 -57.77 48.49
C LYS A 892 49.69 -58.87 47.45
N ASP A 893 50.03 -58.62 46.20
CA ASP A 893 49.73 -59.51 45.07
C ASP A 893 50.55 -60.80 45.14
N GLN A 894 49.91 -61.91 45.49
CA GLN A 894 50.56 -63.22 45.52
C GLN A 894 50.85 -63.74 44.10
N LYS A 895 52.08 -64.17 43.85
CA LYS A 895 52.45 -64.85 42.60
C LYS A 895 51.73 -66.20 42.54
N LYS A 896 51.04 -66.50 41.43
CA LYS A 896 50.41 -67.80 41.19
C LYS A 896 51.46 -68.92 41.31
N GLN A 897 51.18 -69.92 42.15
CA GLN A 897 52.03 -71.09 42.31
C GLN A 897 52.20 -71.83 40.97
N LYS A 898 53.45 -72.12 40.58
CA LYS A 898 53.76 -72.88 39.36
C LYS A 898 53.74 -74.39 39.61
N ASN A 899 54.29 -74.83 40.75
CA ASN A 899 54.44 -76.23 41.11
C ASN A 899 53.25 -76.70 41.94
N LYS A 900 52.69 -77.88 41.64
CA LYS A 900 51.62 -78.48 42.47
C LYS A 900 52.15 -78.83 43.86
N THR A 901 51.54 -78.29 44.91
CA THR A 901 51.89 -78.62 46.30
C THR A 901 51.50 -80.07 46.64
N TYR A 902 52.05 -80.63 47.73
CA TYR A 902 51.68 -81.98 48.19
C TYR A 902 50.17 -82.12 48.43
N LEU A 903 49.54 -81.12 49.05
CA LEU A 903 48.08 -81.07 49.24
C LEU A 903 47.31 -81.06 47.91
N GLN A 904 47.80 -80.35 46.88
CA GLN A 904 47.21 -80.35 45.54
C GLN A 904 47.46 -81.65 44.75
N LYS A 905 48.41 -82.48 45.18
CA LYS A 905 48.63 -83.84 44.64
C LYS A 905 47.80 -84.90 45.39
N ARG A 906 47.58 -84.72 46.70
CA ARG A 906 46.80 -85.60 47.58
C ARG A 906 45.28 -85.39 47.49
N ALA A 907 44.82 -84.27 46.92
CA ALA A 907 43.41 -83.95 46.78
C ALA A 907 42.64 -85.03 46.01
N VAL A 908 41.60 -85.59 46.63
CA VAL A 908 40.76 -86.65 46.07
C VAL A 908 40.01 -86.13 44.83
N VAL A 909 39.85 -86.98 43.82
CA VAL A 909 39.09 -86.68 42.61
C VAL A 909 37.61 -86.90 42.88
N MET A 910 36.80 -85.84 42.76
CA MET A 910 35.35 -85.90 42.93
C MET A 910 34.70 -86.90 41.96
N GLU A 911 33.69 -87.62 42.44
CA GLU A 911 32.92 -88.56 41.63
C GLU A 911 32.09 -87.85 40.54
N THR A 912 31.56 -88.63 39.59
CA THR A 912 30.79 -88.10 38.46
C THR A 912 29.58 -87.29 38.89
N ASP A 913 28.86 -87.73 39.93
CA ASP A 913 27.62 -87.09 40.39
C ASP A 913 27.88 -85.94 41.36
N GLU A 914 28.89 -86.03 42.24
CA GLU A 914 29.42 -84.87 42.98
C GLU A 914 29.82 -83.75 42.02
N LYS A 915 30.51 -84.10 40.93
CA LYS A 915 30.96 -83.15 39.90
C LYS A 915 29.79 -82.54 39.11
N LYS A 916 28.69 -83.27 38.91
CA LYS A 916 27.42 -82.72 38.39
C LYS A 916 26.80 -81.74 39.41
N ALA A 917 26.68 -82.12 40.68
CA ALA A 917 26.12 -81.29 41.74
C ALA A 917 26.92 -79.99 41.95
N VAL A 918 28.24 -80.07 42.04
CA VAL A 918 29.15 -78.91 42.14
C VAL A 918 29.06 -78.01 40.90
N ARG A 919 28.85 -78.58 39.69
CA ARG A 919 28.62 -77.79 38.47
C ARG A 919 27.26 -77.08 38.49
N LEU A 920 26.20 -77.75 38.93
CA LEU A 920 24.86 -77.20 39.09
C LEU A 920 24.86 -76.05 40.11
N MET A 921 25.42 -76.26 41.30
CA MET A 921 25.53 -75.24 42.35
C MET A 921 26.34 -74.02 41.88
N LYS A 922 27.46 -74.23 41.17
CA LYS A 922 28.21 -73.12 40.54
C LYS A 922 27.38 -72.35 39.51
N GLY A 923 26.55 -73.03 38.73
CA GLY A 923 25.60 -72.41 37.81
C GLY A 923 24.54 -71.56 38.52
N ILE A 924 23.92 -72.11 39.58
CA ILE A 924 22.92 -71.43 40.41
C ILE A 924 23.52 -70.18 41.07
N PHE A 925 24.71 -70.29 41.68
CA PHE A 925 25.38 -69.15 42.30
C PHE A 925 25.78 -68.07 41.28
N ALA A 926 26.21 -68.45 40.06
CA ALA A 926 26.49 -67.49 38.99
C ALA A 926 25.21 -66.77 38.52
N ALA A 927 24.13 -67.50 38.25
CA ALA A 927 22.85 -66.93 37.83
C ALA A 927 22.26 -66.00 38.91
N ASN A 928 22.34 -66.39 40.18
CA ASN A 928 21.90 -65.55 41.30
C ASN A 928 22.76 -64.29 41.45
N ARG A 929 24.09 -64.40 41.31
CA ARG A 929 25.01 -63.25 41.30
C ARG A 929 24.66 -62.26 40.19
N ASP A 930 24.41 -62.75 38.98
CA ASP A 930 24.03 -61.92 37.84
C ASP A 930 22.65 -61.27 38.02
N LYS A 931 21.68 -62.00 38.59
CA LYS A 931 20.36 -61.45 38.98
C LYS A 931 20.52 -60.31 39.99
N LEU A 932 21.23 -60.55 41.10
CA LEU A 932 21.48 -59.56 42.15
C LEU A 932 22.28 -58.36 41.64
N GLN A 933 23.20 -58.54 40.69
CA GLN A 933 23.89 -57.42 40.04
C GLN A 933 22.94 -56.60 39.17
N LYS A 934 22.10 -57.24 38.34
CA LYS A 934 21.08 -56.55 37.51
C LYS A 934 20.07 -55.79 38.38
N GLU A 935 19.65 -56.37 39.51
CA GLU A 935 18.77 -55.72 40.49
C GLU A 935 19.44 -54.52 41.18
N LYS A 936 20.70 -54.65 41.60
CA LYS A 936 21.46 -53.53 42.19
C LYS A 936 21.65 -52.38 41.19
N VAL A 937 21.94 -52.67 39.92
CA VAL A 937 22.04 -51.65 38.86
C VAL A 937 20.69 -50.97 38.64
N LYS A 938 19.60 -51.72 38.47
CA LYS A 938 18.24 -51.16 38.35
C LYS A 938 17.86 -50.26 39.53
N ARG A 939 18.17 -50.69 40.76
CA ARG A 939 17.93 -49.92 41.99
C ARG A 939 18.77 -48.64 42.04
N HIS A 940 20.03 -48.69 41.60
CA HIS A 940 20.89 -47.51 41.48
C HIS A 940 20.34 -46.51 40.45
N GLU A 941 19.94 -46.97 39.26
CA GLU A 941 19.30 -46.11 38.25
C GLU A 941 17.99 -45.48 38.76
N GLN A 942 17.16 -46.24 39.47
CA GLN A 942 15.93 -45.73 40.10
C GLN A 942 16.25 -44.68 41.17
N HIS A 943 17.27 -44.93 42.01
CA HIS A 943 17.72 -43.99 43.03
C HIS A 943 18.31 -42.71 42.41
N GLU A 944 19.12 -42.78 41.36
CA GLU A 944 19.59 -41.59 40.64
C GLU A 944 18.44 -40.76 40.05
N LYS A 945 17.44 -41.43 39.46
CA LYS A 945 16.23 -40.77 38.91
C LYS A 945 15.41 -40.12 40.04
N PHE A 946 15.35 -40.74 41.21
CA PHE A 946 14.73 -40.18 42.41
C PHE A 946 15.51 -38.97 42.94
N MET A 947 16.83 -39.08 43.15
CA MET A 947 17.67 -37.99 43.64
C MET A 947 17.70 -36.77 42.71
N LYS A 948 17.50 -36.95 41.40
CA LYS A 948 17.29 -35.83 40.46
C LYS A 948 15.97 -35.11 40.73
N LYS A 949 14.85 -35.84 40.89
CA LYS A 949 13.54 -35.27 41.28
C LYS A 949 13.57 -34.58 42.65
N VAL A 950 14.29 -35.15 43.62
CA VAL A 950 14.50 -34.54 44.94
C VAL A 950 15.18 -33.19 44.78
N LYS A 951 16.31 -33.11 44.08
CA LYS A 951 17.02 -31.84 43.82
C LYS A 951 16.19 -30.82 43.04
N GLU A 952 15.36 -31.25 42.09
CA GLU A 952 14.39 -30.37 41.40
C GLU A 952 13.31 -29.83 42.35
N SER A 953 12.90 -30.60 43.36
CA SER A 953 11.92 -30.17 44.37
C SER A 953 12.55 -29.28 45.45
N GLU A 954 13.78 -29.55 45.86
CA GLU A 954 14.58 -28.73 46.78
C GLU A 954 14.86 -27.36 46.16
N GLY A 955 15.31 -27.30 44.89
CA GLY A 955 15.53 -26.03 44.19
C GLY A 955 14.26 -25.16 44.09
N LYS A 956 13.07 -25.77 43.94
CA LYS A 956 11.78 -25.07 43.97
C LYS A 956 11.40 -24.62 45.39
N ARG A 957 11.77 -25.39 46.43
CA ARG A 957 11.58 -25.01 47.84
C ARG A 957 12.47 -23.81 48.19
N ASP A 958 13.73 -23.81 47.76
CA ASP A 958 14.68 -22.71 47.97
C ASP A 958 14.24 -21.42 47.25
N GLN A 959 13.68 -21.53 46.04
CA GLN A 959 13.07 -20.39 45.34
C GLN A 959 11.93 -19.77 46.15
N ARG A 960 10.97 -20.61 46.61
CA ARG A 960 9.86 -20.15 47.46
C ARG A 960 10.34 -19.51 48.77
N ILE A 961 11.33 -20.09 49.44
CA ILE A 961 11.91 -19.52 50.67
C ILE A 961 12.58 -18.17 50.39
N LYS A 962 13.29 -18.02 49.26
CA LYS A 962 13.89 -16.75 48.85
C LYS A 962 12.84 -15.69 48.52
N GLU A 963 11.73 -16.06 47.87
CA GLU A 963 10.61 -15.16 47.60
C GLU A 963 9.87 -14.74 48.86
N GLN A 964 9.56 -15.69 49.76
CA GLN A 964 8.95 -15.41 51.06
C GLN A 964 9.84 -14.48 51.90
N ARG A 965 11.15 -14.79 51.99
CA ARG A 965 12.12 -13.92 52.67
C ARG A 965 12.14 -12.51 52.08
N ARG A 966 12.17 -12.37 50.74
CA ARG A 966 12.08 -11.06 50.06
C ARG A 966 10.78 -10.31 50.37
N LYS A 967 9.64 -11.00 50.48
CA LYS A 967 8.36 -10.37 50.87
C LYS A 967 8.40 -9.88 52.32
N VAL A 968 8.88 -10.69 53.26
CA VAL A 968 9.01 -10.30 54.69
C VAL A 968 9.93 -9.09 54.85
N PHE A 969 11.13 -9.10 54.24
CA PHE A 969 12.04 -7.96 54.32
C PHE A 969 11.49 -6.69 53.63
N ARG A 970 10.63 -6.82 52.60
CA ARG A 970 9.93 -5.67 52.01
C ARG A 970 8.90 -5.08 52.97
N ILE A 971 8.10 -5.91 53.64
CA ILE A 971 7.10 -5.48 54.61
C ILE A 971 7.79 -4.79 55.80
N LEU A 972 8.81 -5.42 56.39
CA LEU A 972 9.60 -4.83 57.47
C LEU A 972 10.24 -3.50 57.08
N GLY A 973 10.79 -3.38 55.86
CA GLY A 973 11.35 -2.11 55.36
C GLY A 973 10.29 -1.03 55.11
N GLN A 974 9.05 -1.41 54.74
CA GLN A 974 7.93 -0.47 54.65
C GLN A 974 7.43 -0.04 56.03
N GLU A 975 7.39 -0.95 57.01
CA GLU A 975 7.05 -0.65 58.40
C GLU A 975 8.10 0.25 59.07
N GLN A 976 9.39 -0.01 58.84
CA GLN A 976 10.48 0.86 59.29
C GLN A 976 10.34 2.27 58.68
N LYS A 977 10.16 2.39 57.36
CA LYS A 977 9.92 3.70 56.73
C LYS A 977 8.64 4.40 57.21
N ARG A 978 7.59 3.67 57.60
CA ARG A 978 6.40 4.26 58.23
C ARG A 978 6.69 4.75 59.65
N LYS A 979 7.49 4.02 60.45
CA LYS A 979 7.92 4.44 61.79
C LYS A 979 8.86 5.64 61.73
N GLU A 980 9.81 5.66 60.80
CA GLU A 980 10.70 6.80 60.52
C GLU A 980 9.88 8.04 60.14
N LYS A 981 8.95 7.92 59.17
CA LYS A 981 8.05 9.03 58.81
C LYS A 981 7.14 9.50 59.95
N ALA A 982 6.69 8.59 60.82
CA ALA A 982 5.90 8.94 61.99
C ALA A 982 6.73 9.67 63.06
N ALA A 983 7.98 9.24 63.29
CA ALA A 983 8.90 9.91 64.21
C ALA A 983 9.34 11.30 63.71
N MET A 984 9.46 11.49 62.39
CA MET A 984 9.70 12.82 61.79
C MET A 984 8.48 13.74 61.88
N ARG A 985 7.25 13.18 61.84
CA ARG A 985 5.94 13.85 62.09
C ARG A 985 5.57 13.95 63.60
N SER A 986 6.56 13.79 64.47
CA SER A 986 6.43 13.93 65.93
C SER A 986 7.67 14.66 66.48
N LYS A 987 8.22 15.55 65.64
CA LYS A 987 9.48 16.29 65.78
C LYS A 987 9.44 17.60 64.97
N ARG A 988 8.82 17.56 63.80
CA ARG A 988 7.74 18.51 63.49
C ARG A 988 6.49 18.03 64.20
#